data_AF-A0A7W1T1L4-F1
#
_entry.id   AF-A0A7W1T1L4-F1
#
_cell.length_a   1.000
_cell.length_b   1.000
_cell.length_c   1.000
_cell.angle_alpha   90.00
_cell.angle_beta   90.00
_cell.angle_gamma   90.00
#
_symmetry.space_group_name_H-M   'P 1'
#
loop_
_entity.id
_entity.type
_entity.pdbx_description
1 polymer ?
#
loop_
_entity_poly.entity_id
_entity_poly.type
_entity_poly.pdbx_seq_one_letter_code
_entity_poly.pdbx_strand_id
1 'polypeptide(L)'
;MRIYPLRSVTVGLMSFLLCASLVLHCQELGQISDRKDWPLVHGNATNERYSTLTSINTDTVKRLGGAWVSTKFEDGASTRSSPVVREGVMYVTAGTRVYALNAKTGGTVWSQKFSKSVSWQGVALGEGLIFVGLQSGRVEALAEKTGKPVWGQQIGEIPPQKGESITGAPTYARGVVFVGLANGDFALRGRVVALDAKTGHELWHFFTVPSPGELGHDTWDPENSVWKVGGGGVWQTGAIDPELGLVYFVTGNAIPPFGGEERAGNNLFTCSAVALDINTGKLRWHYQLVHHDVWEADIATPLLLYDTDAGGRPQKALGVMRADGYLFLLNRETGHPILPVEERPVPQEPRMKTSATQPFPVGADEVLPDCEKWRTAKIPTGFRIGCFFTPSYFDNLNVLRPFFGMRIAPMSYSPQTRYFYATGVVFLGWRRRTEDPWMLLALGDTAPGLDSSGVLAAIDSRTDKIVWQKTMSSRGGGLLSTAGGLIFESEADGNFTAYDAKSGEIVWRFQIGMGGRGLSSGGRGPAATYEIDGEQYIAVPAGSSVWAFKLGGALQPIVKTAAILSSDNQFSGPIIDTSEIETVSLDSDGNQPVGGSRYYIDEYKFNPVRARVKTGTRVTWINNGKMVHSIEALGGSWTAGPISPAQSGYVTFNKPGRYTYICKDHPWVYGQLIVVDQTTSDGLYTADQAKRGNSYYKQSCTVCHTDTLQGADQVPSLVGETFMSHWQGRTVKDLLDRVRTTMPQMKPGSLSDKEYIDII
;
A
#
# COMPACT_ATOMS: atom_id res chain seq x y z
N MET A 1 -39.96 8.41 82.57
CA MET A 1 -40.20 9.84 82.35
C MET A 1 -39.97 10.14 80.87
N ARG A 2 -41.02 10.65 80.21
CA ARG A 2 -41.12 11.14 78.81
C ARG A 2 -40.88 10.18 77.63
N ILE A 3 -42.04 9.80 77.09
CA ILE A 3 -42.47 9.35 75.76
C ILE A 3 -41.94 10.27 74.63
N TYR A 4 -41.62 9.73 73.44
CA TYR A 4 -42.31 9.95 72.14
C TYR A 4 -41.80 8.97 71.04
N PRO A 5 -42.66 8.56 70.08
CA PRO A 5 -42.48 7.35 69.28
C PRO A 5 -42.03 7.60 67.83
N LEU A 6 -41.58 6.51 67.22
CA LEU A 6 -41.26 6.32 65.81
C LEU A 6 -42.41 6.75 64.87
N ARG A 7 -42.04 7.42 63.77
CA ARG A 7 -42.84 7.52 62.54
C ARG A 7 -42.02 7.02 61.36
N SER A 8 -42.55 5.99 60.70
CA SER A 8 -42.20 5.61 59.33
C SER A 8 -42.76 6.66 58.36
N VAL A 9 -41.96 7.08 57.38
CA VAL A 9 -42.40 7.84 56.20
C VAL A 9 -42.01 7.05 54.96
N THR A 10 -43.02 6.80 54.13
CA THR A 10 -42.98 6.19 52.81
C THR A 10 -42.22 7.10 51.84
N VAL A 11 -41.16 6.60 51.19
CA VAL A 11 -40.50 7.29 50.06
C VAL A 11 -41.03 6.67 48.77
N GLY A 12 -41.80 7.46 48.01
CA GLY A 12 -42.31 7.12 46.69
C GLY A 12 -41.47 7.76 45.57
N LEU A 13 -41.26 6.97 44.52
CA LEU A 13 -40.99 7.34 43.12
C LEU A 13 -39.90 8.40 42.85
N MET A 14 -38.64 7.98 42.72
CA MET A 14 -37.67 8.72 41.90
C MET A 14 -36.56 7.83 41.30
N SER A 15 -36.88 6.57 40.93
CA SER A 15 -35.87 5.62 40.41
C SER A 15 -36.15 5.05 39.02
N PHE A 16 -37.21 5.47 38.33
CA PHE A 16 -37.56 4.91 37.01
C PHE A 16 -37.09 5.71 35.79
N LEU A 17 -36.50 6.90 35.96
CA LEU A 17 -36.05 7.73 34.83
C LEU A 17 -34.54 7.64 34.52
N LEU A 18 -33.73 7.02 35.39
CA LEU A 18 -32.28 6.83 35.15
C LEU A 18 -31.91 5.49 34.52
N CYS A 19 -32.81 4.50 34.49
CA CYS A 19 -32.56 3.22 33.82
C CYS A 19 -32.85 3.24 32.32
N ALA A 20 -33.68 4.16 31.83
CA ALA A 20 -34.03 4.21 30.40
C ALA A 20 -32.87 4.75 29.53
N SER A 21 -32.05 5.67 30.05
CA SER A 21 -30.92 6.27 29.31
C SER A 21 -29.68 5.37 29.24
N LEU A 22 -29.51 4.45 30.20
CA LEU A 22 -28.43 3.45 30.21
C LEU A 22 -28.73 2.24 29.32
N VAL A 23 -30.01 1.91 29.09
CA VAL A 23 -30.41 0.84 28.17
C VAL A 23 -30.34 1.30 26.70
N LEU A 24 -30.58 2.58 26.40
CA LEU A 24 -30.38 3.12 25.04
C LEU A 24 -28.91 3.16 24.59
N HIS A 25 -27.95 3.38 25.51
CA HIS A 25 -26.51 3.39 25.17
C HIS A 25 -25.90 1.98 24.96
N CYS A 26 -26.60 0.93 25.37
CA CYS A 26 -26.15 -0.45 25.15
C CYS A 26 -26.58 -1.00 23.78
N GLN A 27 -27.57 -0.39 23.13
CA GLN A 27 -28.06 -0.81 21.81
C GLN A 27 -27.16 -0.40 20.63
N GLU A 28 -26.32 0.62 20.75
CA GLU A 28 -25.50 1.08 19.60
C GLU A 28 -24.31 0.17 19.26
N LEU A 29 -23.87 -0.73 20.15
CA LEU A 29 -22.60 -1.44 19.97
C LEU A 29 -22.67 -2.97 20.08
N GLY A 30 -23.80 -3.53 20.55
CA GLY A 30 -24.01 -4.99 20.70
C GLY A 30 -25.08 -5.60 19.79
N GLN A 31 -25.85 -4.78 19.08
CA GLN A 31 -26.83 -5.23 18.09
C GLN A 31 -26.86 -4.24 16.91
N ILE A 32 -25.95 -4.40 15.95
CA ILE A 32 -26.20 -3.96 14.57
C ILE A 32 -27.29 -4.90 14.02
N SER A 33 -28.54 -4.65 14.45
CA SER A 33 -29.71 -5.44 14.10
C SER A 33 -30.33 -5.07 12.76
N ASP A 34 -29.77 -4.08 12.06
CA ASP A 34 -30.06 -3.86 10.64
C ASP A 34 -28.79 -4.15 9.82
N ARG A 35 -28.63 -5.41 9.41
CA ARG A 35 -27.51 -5.92 8.59
C ARG A 35 -27.54 -5.42 7.14
N LYS A 36 -28.18 -4.27 6.93
CA LYS A 36 -28.40 -3.58 5.66
C LYS A 36 -27.28 -2.58 5.37
N ASP A 37 -26.64 -2.00 6.37
CA ASP A 37 -25.56 -1.03 6.17
C ASP A 37 -24.16 -1.69 6.17
N TRP A 38 -23.15 -0.93 5.76
CA TRP A 38 -21.72 -1.28 5.87
C TRP A 38 -20.97 -0.19 6.65
N PRO A 39 -21.20 -0.07 7.97
CA PRO A 39 -20.93 1.15 8.73
C PRO A 39 -19.45 1.40 9.06
N LEU A 40 -18.56 0.45 8.79
CA LEU A 40 -17.12 0.55 9.03
C LEU A 40 -16.33 0.05 7.82
N VAL A 41 -15.07 0.48 7.66
CA VAL A 41 -14.24 0.12 6.49
C VAL A 41 -14.12 -1.39 6.26
N HIS A 42 -14.14 -2.20 7.32
CA HIS A 42 -14.13 -3.67 7.25
C HIS A 42 -15.49 -4.30 7.62
N GLY A 43 -16.58 -3.55 7.48
CA GLY A 43 -17.96 -3.98 7.71
C GLY A 43 -18.39 -3.76 9.15
N ASN A 44 -17.59 -4.22 10.11
CA ASN A 44 -17.86 -4.07 11.53
C ASN A 44 -16.56 -3.90 12.34
N ALA A 45 -16.69 -3.85 13.67
CA ALA A 45 -15.58 -3.64 14.59
C ALA A 45 -14.56 -4.81 14.61
N THR A 46 -14.96 -6.02 14.19
CA THR A 46 -14.09 -7.20 14.20
C THR A 46 -13.22 -7.32 12.96
N ASN A 47 -13.42 -6.46 11.96
CA ASN A 47 -12.76 -6.53 10.65
C ASN A 47 -13.00 -7.82 9.85
N GLU A 48 -14.02 -8.63 10.17
CA GLU A 48 -14.23 -9.93 9.51
C GLU A 48 -14.62 -9.82 8.03
N ARG A 49 -15.10 -8.65 7.58
CA ARG A 49 -15.57 -8.41 6.20
C ARG A 49 -16.59 -9.46 5.72
N TYR A 50 -17.48 -9.85 6.63
CA TYR A 50 -18.59 -10.76 6.37
C TYR A 50 -19.90 -9.99 6.37
N SER A 51 -20.72 -10.21 5.34
CA SER A 51 -22.10 -9.74 5.31
C SER A 51 -23.06 -10.90 5.48
N THR A 52 -24.20 -10.65 6.11
CA THR A 52 -25.25 -11.66 6.22
C THR A 52 -26.38 -11.48 5.21
N LEU A 53 -26.24 -10.54 4.29
CA LEU A 53 -27.18 -10.37 3.19
C LEU A 53 -27.06 -11.58 2.25
N THR A 54 -28.21 -12.11 1.84
CA THR A 54 -28.33 -13.37 1.08
C THR A 54 -29.06 -13.22 -0.25
N SER A 55 -29.54 -12.02 -0.60
CA SER A 55 -30.26 -11.79 -1.86
C SER A 55 -29.38 -12.14 -3.06
N ILE A 56 -28.10 -11.78 -3.01
CA ILE A 56 -27.04 -12.24 -3.93
C ILE A 56 -26.38 -13.48 -3.31
N ASN A 57 -26.61 -14.64 -3.94
CA ASN A 57 -26.13 -15.95 -3.50
C ASN A 57 -25.74 -16.82 -4.69
N THR A 58 -25.29 -18.06 -4.44
CA THR A 58 -24.85 -19.01 -5.48
C THR A 58 -25.85 -19.24 -6.60
N ASP A 59 -27.16 -19.13 -6.34
CA ASP A 59 -28.22 -19.34 -7.34
C ASP A 59 -28.54 -18.06 -8.12
N THR A 60 -28.48 -16.90 -7.45
CA THR A 60 -28.91 -15.62 -8.01
C THR A 60 -27.78 -14.82 -8.65
N VAL A 61 -26.52 -15.10 -8.32
CA VAL A 61 -25.34 -14.32 -8.75
C VAL A 61 -25.20 -14.20 -10.28
N LYS A 62 -25.72 -15.17 -11.04
CA LYS A 62 -25.74 -15.12 -12.51
C LYS A 62 -26.55 -13.95 -13.08
N ARG A 63 -27.45 -13.37 -12.28
CA ARG A 63 -28.25 -12.17 -12.63
C ARG A 63 -27.64 -10.87 -12.12
N LEU A 64 -26.47 -10.92 -11.48
CA LEU A 64 -25.76 -9.74 -11.00
C LEU A 64 -25.25 -8.93 -12.20
N GLY A 65 -25.53 -7.63 -12.21
CA GLY A 65 -25.09 -6.70 -13.25
C GLY A 65 -24.75 -5.33 -12.66
N GLY A 66 -24.09 -4.47 -13.44
CA GLY A 66 -23.74 -3.14 -12.98
C GLY A 66 -24.99 -2.30 -12.75
N ALA A 67 -25.12 -1.72 -11.56
CA ALA A 67 -26.24 -0.88 -11.15
C ALA A 67 -25.99 0.58 -11.52
N TRP A 68 -24.83 1.09 -11.13
CA TRP A 68 -24.39 2.46 -11.38
C TRP A 68 -22.86 2.54 -11.29
N VAL A 69 -22.30 3.63 -11.83
CA VAL A 69 -20.89 4.03 -11.67
C VAL A 69 -20.89 5.49 -11.23
N SER A 70 -20.09 5.82 -10.21
CA SER A 70 -19.96 7.20 -9.78
C SER A 70 -19.36 8.07 -10.87
N THR A 71 -19.55 9.38 -10.77
CA THR A 71 -18.72 10.31 -11.54
C THR A 71 -17.25 10.08 -11.24
N LYS A 72 -16.37 10.32 -12.22
CA LYS A 72 -14.93 10.27 -11.99
C LYS A 72 -14.53 11.27 -10.90
N PHE A 73 -13.63 10.87 -10.01
CA PHE A 73 -13.08 11.77 -9.01
C PHE A 73 -12.28 12.90 -9.66
N GLU A 74 -12.25 14.04 -8.98
CA GLU A 74 -11.55 15.24 -9.45
C GLU A 74 -10.04 14.97 -9.59
N ASP A 75 -9.38 15.77 -10.43
CA ASP A 75 -7.94 15.66 -10.72
C ASP A 75 -7.50 14.29 -11.27
N GLY A 76 -8.45 13.44 -11.69
CA GLY A 76 -8.18 12.07 -12.12
C GLY A 76 -7.74 11.16 -10.97
N ALA A 77 -8.02 11.54 -9.72
CA ALA A 77 -7.60 10.83 -8.53
C ALA A 77 -8.09 9.37 -8.55
N SER A 78 -7.19 8.46 -8.21
CA SER A 78 -7.52 7.05 -8.01
C SER A 78 -7.89 6.80 -6.55
N THR A 79 -8.86 5.92 -6.32
CA THR A 79 -9.27 5.47 -4.99
C THR A 79 -9.02 3.98 -4.85
N ARG A 80 -8.68 3.57 -3.63
CA ARG A 80 -8.72 2.18 -3.19
C ARG A 80 -9.41 2.06 -1.83
N SER A 81 -10.18 3.08 -1.50
CA SER A 81 -10.85 3.29 -0.22
C SER A 81 -11.81 2.16 0.05
N SER A 82 -11.82 1.56 1.24
CA SER A 82 -12.89 0.64 1.59
C SER A 82 -14.18 1.45 1.76
N PRO A 83 -15.22 1.26 0.94
CA PRO A 83 -16.43 2.07 1.05
C PRO A 83 -17.10 1.86 2.41
N VAL A 84 -17.58 2.94 3.02
CA VAL A 84 -18.41 2.90 4.21
C VAL A 84 -19.81 3.38 3.84
N VAL A 85 -20.84 2.61 4.15
CA VAL A 85 -22.23 2.92 3.80
C VAL A 85 -23.08 2.97 5.05
N ARG A 86 -23.76 4.09 5.28
CA ARG A 86 -24.70 4.30 6.37
C ARG A 86 -25.90 5.10 5.88
N GLU A 87 -27.11 4.64 6.17
CA GLU A 87 -28.37 5.35 5.86
C GLU A 87 -28.46 5.81 4.38
N GLY A 88 -28.00 4.98 3.44
CA GLY A 88 -28.04 5.26 2.00
C GLY A 88 -26.99 6.26 1.48
N VAL A 89 -26.04 6.68 2.32
CA VAL A 89 -24.89 7.50 1.93
C VAL A 89 -23.62 6.66 2.01
N MET A 90 -22.78 6.75 0.98
CA MET A 90 -21.50 6.06 0.87
C MET A 90 -20.35 7.06 0.97
N TYR A 91 -19.37 6.75 1.82
CA TYR A 91 -18.17 7.56 2.03
C TYR A 91 -16.94 6.87 1.47
N VAL A 92 -16.18 7.61 0.65
CA VAL A 92 -14.92 7.14 0.05
C VAL A 92 -13.88 8.25 0.02
N THR A 93 -12.61 7.88 0.02
CA THR A 93 -11.46 8.78 -0.10
C THR A 93 -10.80 8.67 -1.47
N ALA A 94 -10.46 9.79 -2.09
CA ALA A 94 -9.70 9.81 -3.35
C ALA A 94 -8.84 11.08 -3.45
N GLY A 95 -7.54 10.90 -3.70
CA GLY A 95 -6.59 12.00 -3.81
C GLY A 95 -6.56 12.87 -2.56
N THR A 96 -7.00 14.13 -2.69
CA THR A 96 -7.06 15.11 -1.59
C THR A 96 -8.46 15.30 -1.00
N ARG A 97 -9.40 14.37 -1.26
CA ARG A 97 -10.81 14.54 -0.90
C ARG A 97 -11.45 13.35 -0.21
N VAL A 98 -12.39 13.68 0.67
CA VAL A 98 -13.47 12.77 1.10
C VAL A 98 -14.70 13.08 0.25
N TYR A 99 -15.35 12.03 -0.25
CA TYR A 99 -16.59 12.09 -1.00
C TYR A 99 -17.71 11.39 -0.22
N ALA A 100 -18.87 12.04 -0.15
CA ALA A 100 -20.13 11.39 0.18
C ALA A 100 -20.95 11.22 -1.10
N LEU A 101 -21.32 9.99 -1.40
CA LEU A 101 -22.06 9.59 -2.59
C LEU A 101 -23.41 9.04 -2.17
N ASN A 102 -24.44 9.26 -2.97
CA ASN A 102 -25.70 8.56 -2.84
C ASN A 102 -25.47 7.08 -3.17
N ALA A 103 -25.66 6.18 -2.22
CA ALA A 103 -25.32 4.77 -2.39
C ALA A 103 -26.28 4.01 -3.33
N LYS A 104 -27.40 4.63 -3.75
CA LYS A 104 -28.34 4.08 -4.74
C LYS A 104 -28.03 4.51 -6.17
N THR A 105 -27.39 5.68 -6.36
CA THR A 105 -27.20 6.28 -7.70
C THR A 105 -25.74 6.59 -8.06
N GLY A 106 -24.83 6.60 -7.08
CA GLY A 106 -23.44 7.00 -7.26
C GLY A 106 -23.21 8.51 -7.41
N GLY A 107 -24.27 9.33 -7.32
CA GLY A 107 -24.17 10.78 -7.42
C GLY A 107 -23.56 11.41 -6.18
N THR A 108 -22.68 12.40 -6.34
CA THR A 108 -22.05 13.11 -5.22
C THR A 108 -23.09 13.93 -4.44
N VAL A 109 -23.20 13.67 -3.14
CA VAL A 109 -23.99 14.46 -2.20
C VAL A 109 -23.18 15.68 -1.74
N TRP A 110 -21.94 15.44 -1.32
CA TRP A 110 -20.96 16.48 -1.01
C TRP A 110 -19.54 15.93 -1.16
N SER A 111 -18.55 16.82 -1.27
CA SER A 111 -17.13 16.46 -1.15
C SER A 111 -16.38 17.52 -0.35
N GLN A 112 -15.35 17.10 0.38
CA GLN A 112 -14.48 17.99 1.16
C GLN A 112 -13.04 17.82 0.69
N LYS A 113 -12.39 18.93 0.33
CA LYS A 113 -10.98 18.98 -0.11
C LYS A 113 -10.06 19.36 1.04
N PHE A 114 -8.87 18.77 1.05
CA PHE A 114 -7.78 19.08 1.97
C PHE A 114 -6.53 19.55 1.22
N SER A 115 -5.59 20.14 1.96
CA SER A 115 -4.31 20.61 1.42
C SER A 115 -3.33 19.47 1.11
N LYS A 116 -3.56 18.30 1.69
CA LYS A 116 -2.75 17.08 1.54
C LYS A 116 -3.64 15.90 1.18
N SER A 117 -3.03 14.87 0.62
CA SER A 117 -3.75 13.64 0.26
C SER A 117 -4.39 13.03 1.51
N VAL A 118 -5.61 12.51 1.35
CA VAL A 118 -6.30 11.77 2.40
C VAL A 118 -5.81 10.32 2.45
N SER A 119 -6.09 9.63 3.55
CA SER A 119 -5.88 8.19 3.68
C SER A 119 -6.59 7.46 2.52
N TRP A 120 -5.81 6.70 1.78
CA TRP A 120 -6.26 5.82 0.71
C TRP A 120 -7.11 4.61 1.18
N GLN A 121 -7.22 4.32 2.49
CA GLN A 121 -7.96 3.14 2.99
C GLN A 121 -9.40 3.40 3.44
N GLY A 122 -9.81 4.66 3.66
CA GLY A 122 -11.19 5.02 4.01
C GLY A 122 -11.31 5.99 5.18
N VAL A 123 -12.51 5.99 5.78
CA VAL A 123 -12.91 6.88 6.88
C VAL A 123 -13.56 6.08 8.01
N ALA A 124 -13.61 6.63 9.22
CA ALA A 124 -14.49 6.13 10.28
C ALA A 124 -15.70 7.03 10.46
N LEU A 125 -16.80 6.47 10.98
CA LEU A 125 -18.03 7.19 11.31
C LEU A 125 -18.35 7.02 12.80
N GLY A 126 -18.73 8.11 13.47
CA GLY A 126 -19.16 8.08 14.88
C GLY A 126 -19.73 9.41 15.33
N GLU A 127 -20.80 9.39 16.13
CA GLU A 127 -21.42 10.60 16.72
C GLU A 127 -21.84 11.69 15.71
N GLY A 128 -22.25 11.29 14.50
CA GLY A 128 -22.58 12.23 13.44
C GLY A 128 -21.37 12.91 12.80
N LEU A 129 -20.17 12.34 13.00
CA LEU A 129 -18.91 12.80 12.47
C LEU A 129 -18.24 11.72 11.58
N ILE A 130 -17.42 12.21 10.65
CA ILE A 130 -16.53 11.41 9.81
C ILE A 130 -15.10 11.72 10.22
N PHE A 131 -14.30 10.70 10.47
CA PHE A 131 -12.88 10.84 10.80
C PHE A 131 -12.02 10.34 9.64
N VAL A 132 -11.07 11.17 9.21
CA VAL A 132 -10.15 10.84 8.11
C VAL A 132 -8.72 11.24 8.47
N GLY A 133 -7.76 10.38 8.13
CA GLY A 133 -6.33 10.69 8.23
C GLY A 133 -5.82 11.38 6.97
N LEU A 134 -4.83 12.26 7.11
CA LEU A 134 -4.11 12.91 6.01
C LEU A 134 -2.67 12.39 5.92
N GLN A 135 -2.10 12.43 4.72
CA GLN A 135 -0.68 12.14 4.44
C GLN A 135 0.27 13.26 4.92
N SER A 136 -0.04 13.81 6.08
CA SER A 136 0.74 14.81 6.81
C SER A 136 0.77 14.52 8.32
N GLY A 137 0.29 13.35 8.75
CA GLY A 137 0.17 13.02 10.17
C GLY A 137 -1.01 13.69 10.89
N ARG A 138 -2.01 14.20 10.15
CA ARG A 138 -3.15 14.94 10.71
C ARG A 138 -4.46 14.17 10.58
N VAL A 139 -5.26 14.12 11.64
CA VAL A 139 -6.64 13.62 11.63
C VAL A 139 -7.59 14.80 11.51
N GLU A 140 -8.61 14.67 10.67
CA GLU A 140 -9.67 15.65 10.48
C GLU A 140 -11.03 15.00 10.79
N ALA A 141 -11.89 15.73 11.49
CA ALA A 141 -13.29 15.39 11.70
C ALA A 141 -14.20 16.29 10.88
N LEU A 142 -15.16 15.69 10.19
CA LEU A 142 -16.16 16.39 9.38
C LEU A 142 -17.56 16.08 9.91
N ALA A 143 -18.47 17.05 9.84
CA ALA A 143 -19.88 16.80 10.10
C ALA A 143 -20.46 15.87 9.01
N GLU A 144 -20.96 14.70 9.41
CA GLU A 144 -21.33 13.60 8.50
C GLU A 144 -22.33 14.01 7.41
N LYS A 145 -23.29 14.86 7.76
CA LYS A 145 -24.35 15.32 6.84
C LYS A 145 -23.89 16.38 5.84
N THR A 146 -22.85 17.15 6.15
CA THR A 146 -22.49 18.36 5.38
C THR A 146 -21.08 18.36 4.83
N GLY A 147 -20.20 17.48 5.34
CA GLY A 147 -18.78 17.45 5.01
C GLY A 147 -17.97 18.62 5.60
N LYS A 148 -18.59 19.53 6.36
CA LYS A 148 -17.89 20.69 6.94
C LYS A 148 -16.90 20.24 8.02
N PRO A 149 -15.65 20.74 8.01
CA PRO A 149 -14.71 20.49 9.09
C PRO A 149 -15.23 20.92 10.45
N VAL A 150 -14.99 20.09 11.47
CA VAL A 150 -15.37 20.31 12.87
C VAL A 150 -14.13 20.55 13.72
N TRP A 151 -13.16 19.65 13.64
CA TRP A 151 -11.85 19.78 14.29
C TRP A 151 -10.78 19.08 13.45
N GLY A 152 -9.52 19.41 13.71
CA GLY A 152 -8.39 18.63 13.19
C GLY A 152 -7.23 18.61 14.18
N GLN A 153 -6.59 17.46 14.31
CA GLN A 153 -5.54 17.17 15.28
C GLN A 153 -4.29 16.63 14.58
N GLN A 154 -3.14 17.25 14.80
CA GLN A 154 -1.85 16.67 14.42
C GLN A 154 -1.51 15.57 15.43
N ILE A 155 -1.34 14.33 14.95
CA ILE A 155 -0.91 13.20 15.78
C ILE A 155 0.55 12.81 15.50
N GLY A 156 1.14 13.39 14.46
CA GLY A 156 2.57 13.37 14.18
C GLY A 156 3.34 14.40 15.01
N GLU A 157 4.59 14.65 14.65
CA GLU A 157 5.40 15.70 15.26
C GLU A 157 4.90 17.10 14.89
N ILE A 158 5.30 18.10 15.69
CA ILE A 158 4.98 19.51 15.47
C ILE A 158 6.29 20.31 15.48
N PRO A 159 6.75 20.84 14.32
CA PRO A 159 6.14 20.72 12.99
C PRO A 159 6.21 19.28 12.43
N PRO A 160 5.34 18.91 11.48
CA PRO A 160 5.33 17.57 10.89
C PRO A 160 6.68 17.22 10.25
N GLN A 161 7.20 16.03 10.56
CA GLN A 161 8.41 15.53 9.92
C GLN A 161 8.11 15.03 8.50
N LYS A 162 9.13 15.10 7.63
CA LYS A 162 9.04 14.55 6.28
C LYS A 162 8.75 13.04 6.36
N GLY A 163 7.76 12.59 5.58
CA GLY A 163 7.35 11.18 5.55
C GLY A 163 6.19 10.84 6.48
N GLU A 164 5.83 11.70 7.44
CA GLU A 164 4.67 11.43 8.31
C GLU A 164 3.37 11.32 7.53
N SER A 165 2.66 10.21 7.74
CA SER A 165 1.46 9.90 6.99
C SER A 165 0.49 9.05 7.78
N ILE A 166 -0.81 9.30 7.60
CA ILE A 166 -1.87 8.40 8.04
C ILE A 166 -2.42 7.71 6.80
N THR A 167 -2.12 6.42 6.68
CA THR A 167 -2.46 5.60 5.52
C THR A 167 -3.51 4.53 5.84
N GLY A 168 -3.62 4.09 7.10
CA GLY A 168 -4.75 3.32 7.59
C GLY A 168 -6.01 4.17 7.67
N ALA A 169 -7.19 3.55 7.67
CA ALA A 169 -8.39 4.27 8.07
C ALA A 169 -8.44 4.36 9.60
N PRO A 170 -8.91 5.47 10.19
CA PRO A 170 -9.24 5.50 11.59
C PRO A 170 -10.31 4.43 11.92
N THR A 171 -10.43 4.07 13.19
CA THR A 171 -11.55 3.27 13.70
C THR A 171 -12.16 3.94 14.93
N TYR A 172 -13.45 3.75 15.17
CA TYR A 172 -14.21 4.45 16.21
C TYR A 172 -14.93 3.46 17.11
N ALA A 173 -14.86 3.68 18.43
CA ALA A 173 -15.74 3.05 19.40
C ALA A 173 -15.89 3.91 20.66
N ARG A 174 -17.12 3.97 21.20
CA ARG A 174 -17.42 4.58 22.51
C ARG A 174 -16.87 5.99 22.69
N GLY A 175 -17.02 6.85 21.69
CA GLY A 175 -16.52 8.24 21.76
C GLY A 175 -15.02 8.39 21.55
N VAL A 176 -14.31 7.32 21.18
CA VAL A 176 -12.87 7.33 20.94
C VAL A 176 -12.55 6.97 19.50
N VAL A 177 -11.66 7.72 18.88
CA VAL A 177 -11.11 7.47 17.55
C VAL A 177 -9.68 6.96 17.69
N PHE A 178 -9.41 5.77 17.17
CA PHE A 178 -8.08 5.15 17.15
C PHE A 178 -7.46 5.25 15.77
N VAL A 179 -6.18 5.62 15.73
CA VAL A 179 -5.45 5.85 14.47
C VAL A 179 -3.98 5.51 14.62
N GLY A 180 -3.39 4.90 13.59
CA GLY A 180 -1.97 4.61 13.50
C GLY A 180 -1.20 5.65 12.69
N LEU A 181 0.03 5.94 13.10
CA LEU A 181 0.98 6.71 12.31
C LEU A 181 1.85 5.76 11.48
N ALA A 182 1.81 5.92 10.15
CA ALA A 182 2.49 5.06 9.18
C ALA A 182 3.95 5.50 8.93
N ASN A 183 4.57 4.86 7.93
CA ASN A 183 5.86 5.25 7.35
C ASN A 183 7.03 5.16 8.34
N GLY A 184 7.14 4.01 9.03
CA GLY A 184 8.34 3.67 9.80
C GLY A 184 9.61 3.82 8.96
N ASP A 185 9.57 3.41 7.68
CA ASP A 185 10.65 3.52 6.68
C ASP A 185 11.30 4.89 6.53
N PHE A 186 10.63 5.96 6.98
CA PHE A 186 11.18 7.31 7.04
C PHE A 186 11.86 7.56 8.39
N ALA A 187 12.43 6.55 9.03
CA ALA A 187 13.06 6.65 10.34
C ALA A 187 12.16 7.34 11.39
N LEU A 188 10.86 7.07 11.33
CA LEU A 188 9.86 7.56 12.28
C LEU A 188 9.62 6.53 13.38
N ARG A 189 9.24 7.00 14.57
CA ARG A 189 8.80 6.14 15.67
C ARG A 189 7.30 5.91 15.56
N GLY A 190 6.90 4.67 15.24
CA GLY A 190 5.50 4.30 15.10
C GLY A 190 4.71 4.50 16.40
N ARG A 191 3.44 4.88 16.26
CA ARG A 191 2.50 5.02 17.37
C ARG A 191 1.05 4.78 16.97
N VAL A 192 0.27 4.35 17.94
CA VAL A 192 -1.19 4.38 17.93
C VAL A 192 -1.64 5.54 18.81
N VAL A 193 -2.59 6.33 18.33
CA VAL A 193 -3.15 7.47 19.06
C VAL A 193 -4.65 7.29 19.21
N ALA A 194 -5.16 7.60 20.40
CA ALA A 194 -6.58 7.67 20.71
C ALA A 194 -6.99 9.12 20.92
N LEU A 195 -8.03 9.55 20.20
CA LEU A 195 -8.58 10.89 20.25
C LEU A 195 -10.02 10.85 20.75
N ASP A 196 -10.40 11.85 21.55
CA ASP A 196 -11.81 12.11 21.84
C ASP A 196 -12.54 12.48 20.54
N ALA A 197 -13.62 11.76 20.23
CA ALA A 197 -14.32 11.90 18.95
C ALA A 197 -14.92 13.29 18.75
N LYS A 198 -15.36 13.97 19.80
CA LYS A 198 -16.04 15.27 19.71
C LYS A 198 -15.06 16.42 19.56
N THR A 199 -13.92 16.33 20.23
CA THR A 199 -12.98 17.46 20.39
C THR A 199 -11.68 17.28 19.63
N GLY A 200 -11.31 16.04 19.29
CA GLY A 200 -10.01 15.70 18.71
C GLY A 200 -8.87 15.71 19.74
N HIS A 201 -9.16 15.95 21.01
CA HIS A 201 -8.14 15.95 22.06
C HIS A 201 -7.53 14.56 22.23
N GLU A 202 -6.21 14.50 22.33
CA GLU A 202 -5.51 13.24 22.57
C GLU A 202 -5.83 12.70 23.97
N LEU A 203 -6.35 11.48 24.02
CA LEU A 203 -6.62 10.77 25.27
C LEU A 203 -5.39 10.00 25.73
N TRP A 204 -4.74 9.32 24.80
CA TRP A 204 -3.50 8.58 25.01
C TRP A 204 -2.83 8.28 23.68
N HIS A 205 -1.54 7.95 23.73
CA HIS A 205 -0.82 7.30 22.65
C HIS A 205 -0.01 6.11 23.17
N PHE A 206 0.30 5.18 22.29
CA PHE A 206 1.18 4.04 22.52
C PHE A 206 2.26 4.03 21.43
N PHE A 207 3.53 4.18 21.81
CA PHE A 207 4.64 3.99 20.89
C PHE A 207 4.89 2.50 20.65
N THR A 208 4.98 2.09 19.39
CA THR A 208 5.26 0.70 19.02
C THR A 208 6.71 0.31 19.22
N VAL A 209 7.60 1.30 19.26
CA VAL A 209 8.99 1.15 19.70
C VAL A 209 9.09 1.74 21.10
N PRO A 210 9.39 0.97 22.17
CA PRO A 210 9.38 1.43 23.56
C PRO A 210 10.62 2.25 23.94
N SER A 211 10.44 3.18 24.87
CA SER A 211 11.48 4.01 25.47
C SER A 211 12.16 3.29 26.65
N PRO A 212 13.35 3.74 27.09
CA PRO A 212 14.00 3.22 28.28
C PRO A 212 13.06 3.16 29.49
N GLY A 213 12.97 1.98 30.11
CA GLY A 213 12.08 1.72 31.26
C GLY A 213 10.68 1.21 30.90
N GLU A 214 10.31 1.23 29.62
CA GLU A 214 9.06 0.62 29.14
C GLU A 214 9.26 -0.87 28.80
N LEU A 215 8.18 -1.65 28.90
CA LEU A 215 8.19 -3.07 28.52
C LEU A 215 8.66 -3.24 27.06
N GLY A 216 9.56 -4.19 26.82
CA GLY A 216 10.10 -4.50 25.50
C GLY A 216 11.34 -3.69 25.10
N HIS A 217 11.68 -2.62 25.83
CA HIS A 217 12.88 -1.82 25.53
C HIS A 217 14.19 -2.59 25.73
N ASP A 218 14.19 -3.58 26.62
CA ASP A 218 15.28 -4.52 26.84
C ASP A 218 15.65 -5.34 25.59
N THR A 219 14.80 -5.32 24.56
CA THR A 219 15.06 -5.95 23.25
C THR A 219 15.60 -5.00 22.18
N TRP A 220 15.95 -3.77 22.57
CA TRP A 220 16.69 -2.80 21.75
C TRP A 220 18.10 -2.64 22.27
N ASP A 221 19.02 -2.23 21.39
CA ASP A 221 20.43 -2.02 21.75
C ASP A 221 20.55 -0.92 22.82
N PRO A 222 20.98 -1.25 24.06
CA PRO A 222 21.04 -0.29 25.17
C PRO A 222 22.17 0.73 24.99
N GLU A 223 23.13 0.45 24.11
CA GLU A 223 24.32 1.27 23.89
C GLU A 223 24.06 2.44 22.91
N ASN A 224 22.87 2.50 22.31
CA ASN A 224 22.55 3.53 21.33
C ASN A 224 21.11 4.07 21.43
N SER A 225 20.74 4.96 20.50
CA SER A 225 19.44 5.63 20.50
C SER A 225 18.59 5.34 19.26
N VAL A 226 18.88 4.24 18.55
CA VAL A 226 18.17 3.83 17.32
C VAL A 226 16.67 3.66 17.55
N TRP A 227 16.25 3.28 18.77
CA TRP A 227 14.85 3.14 19.17
C TRP A 227 14.03 4.43 18.97
N LYS A 228 14.67 5.62 18.97
CA LYS A 228 13.97 6.89 18.72
C LYS A 228 13.47 7.03 17.29
N VAL A 229 14.04 6.26 16.37
CA VAL A 229 13.79 6.28 14.92
C VAL A 229 13.62 4.86 14.36
N GLY A 230 13.27 3.91 15.24
CA GLY A 230 13.38 2.48 15.00
C GLY A 230 12.28 1.88 14.11
N GLY A 231 11.41 2.69 13.52
CA GLY A 231 10.31 2.22 12.67
C GLY A 231 9.07 1.83 13.47
N GLY A 232 8.51 0.66 13.16
CA GLY A 232 7.29 0.13 13.80
C GLY A 232 6.02 0.85 13.38
N GLY A 233 5.98 1.43 12.18
CA GLY A 233 4.84 2.21 11.69
C GLY A 233 3.53 1.41 11.72
N VAL A 234 2.42 2.07 12.06
CA VAL A 234 1.08 1.46 12.14
C VAL A 234 0.23 1.98 10.99
N TRP A 235 0.08 1.16 9.95
CA TRP A 235 -0.46 1.59 8.66
C TRP A 235 -1.65 0.77 8.16
N GLN A 236 -2.23 -0.02 9.07
CA GLN A 236 -3.48 -0.77 8.85
C GLN A 236 -4.53 -0.35 9.87
N THR A 237 -5.80 -0.51 9.51
CA THR A 237 -6.94 -0.25 10.40
C THR A 237 -6.97 -1.28 11.56
N GLY A 238 -7.17 -0.80 12.79
CA GLY A 238 -7.30 -1.67 13.96
C GLY A 238 -8.67 -2.36 14.06
N ALA A 239 -8.73 -3.49 14.76
CA ALA A 239 -9.98 -4.15 15.15
C ALA A 239 -10.32 -3.84 16.62
N ILE A 240 -11.58 -3.93 17.01
CA ILE A 240 -12.05 -3.59 18.35
C ILE A 240 -12.93 -4.72 18.88
N ASP A 241 -12.64 -5.19 20.10
CA ASP A 241 -13.55 -5.98 20.92
C ASP A 241 -14.08 -5.08 22.05
N PRO A 242 -15.29 -4.52 21.91
CA PRO A 242 -15.84 -3.63 22.93
C PRO A 242 -16.17 -4.37 24.23
N GLU A 243 -16.47 -5.68 24.18
CA GLU A 243 -16.78 -6.46 25.39
C GLU A 243 -15.53 -6.65 26.26
N LEU A 244 -14.39 -6.91 25.64
CA LEU A 244 -13.10 -7.00 26.35
C LEU A 244 -12.49 -5.62 26.66
N GLY A 245 -13.01 -4.56 26.04
CA GLY A 245 -12.45 -3.22 26.16
C GLY A 245 -11.09 -3.07 25.46
N LEU A 246 -10.88 -3.81 24.36
CA LEU A 246 -9.58 -3.90 23.68
C LEU A 246 -9.65 -3.40 22.23
N VAL A 247 -8.59 -2.71 21.82
CA VAL A 247 -8.29 -2.38 20.42
C VAL A 247 -6.99 -3.05 20.01
N TYR A 248 -6.97 -3.60 18.80
CA TYR A 248 -5.91 -4.44 18.30
C TYR A 248 -5.31 -3.83 17.03
N PHE A 249 -3.98 -3.79 16.96
CA PHE A 249 -3.24 -3.30 15.79
C PHE A 249 -2.12 -4.27 15.41
N VAL A 250 -1.71 -4.17 14.14
CA VAL A 250 -0.46 -4.76 13.64
C VAL A 250 0.59 -3.66 13.47
N THR A 251 1.85 -3.98 13.69
CA THR A 251 2.98 -3.05 13.61
C THR A 251 3.93 -3.42 12.46
N GLY A 252 4.55 -2.38 11.88
CA GLY A 252 5.48 -2.51 10.76
C GLY A 252 6.88 -2.97 11.14
N ASN A 253 7.76 -2.94 10.15
CA ASN A 253 9.19 -3.29 10.21
C ASN A 253 10.01 -2.43 11.18
N ALA A 254 11.17 -2.94 11.55
CA ALA A 254 12.21 -2.21 12.26
C ALA A 254 13.11 -1.43 11.27
N ILE A 255 13.64 -0.28 11.71
CA ILE A 255 14.51 0.60 10.90
C ILE A 255 15.86 0.78 11.60
N PRO A 256 16.99 0.73 10.86
CA PRO A 256 17.12 0.53 9.40
C PRO A 256 16.68 -0.87 8.94
N PRO A 257 15.95 -1.02 7.81
CA PRO A 257 15.22 -2.26 7.48
C PRO A 257 16.12 -3.45 7.15
N PHE A 258 17.36 -3.18 6.76
CA PHE A 258 18.37 -4.19 6.48
C PHE A 258 19.59 -4.08 7.40
N GLY A 259 19.60 -3.18 8.38
CA GLY A 259 20.75 -2.84 9.24
C GLY A 259 20.65 -3.39 10.66
N GLY A 260 20.60 -4.72 10.82
CA GLY A 260 20.44 -5.35 12.14
C GLY A 260 21.57 -5.04 13.13
N GLU A 261 22.78 -4.77 12.64
CA GLU A 261 23.95 -4.45 13.47
C GLU A 261 23.77 -3.18 14.32
N GLU A 262 22.97 -2.21 13.85
CA GLU A 262 22.67 -0.95 14.54
C GLU A 262 21.57 -1.11 15.61
N ARG A 263 20.88 -2.26 15.64
CA ARG A 263 19.68 -2.46 16.48
C ARG A 263 19.57 -3.89 16.98
N ALA A 264 20.57 -4.34 17.74
CA ALA A 264 20.58 -5.66 18.37
C ALA A 264 19.27 -5.97 19.12
N GLY A 265 18.88 -7.24 19.12
CA GLY A 265 17.73 -7.75 19.88
C GLY A 265 16.43 -7.83 19.06
N ASN A 266 15.37 -8.35 19.67
CA ASN A 266 14.11 -8.62 18.97
C ASN A 266 13.39 -7.37 18.46
N ASN A 267 13.78 -6.17 18.90
CA ASN A 267 13.23 -4.88 18.48
C ASN A 267 11.71 -4.77 18.74
N LEU A 268 11.25 -5.26 19.89
CA LEU A 268 9.83 -5.19 20.23
C LEU A 268 9.34 -3.74 20.24
N PHE A 269 8.15 -3.40 19.74
CA PHE A 269 7.10 -4.27 19.25
C PHE A 269 6.95 -4.19 17.73
N THR A 270 8.05 -4.17 16.96
CA THR A 270 7.98 -4.26 15.49
C THR A 270 7.48 -5.63 15.05
N CYS A 271 6.89 -5.71 13.86
CA CYS A 271 6.34 -6.93 13.27
C CYS A 271 5.44 -7.75 14.21
N SER A 272 4.57 -7.08 14.95
CA SER A 272 3.79 -7.66 16.05
C SER A 272 2.29 -7.39 15.91
N ALA A 273 1.49 -8.27 16.51
CA ALA A 273 0.13 -7.95 16.93
C ALA A 273 0.18 -7.38 18.36
N VAL A 274 -0.51 -6.27 18.61
CA VAL A 274 -0.60 -5.64 19.94
C VAL A 274 -2.06 -5.45 20.32
N ALA A 275 -2.39 -5.72 21.59
CA ALA A 275 -3.70 -5.44 22.18
C ALA A 275 -3.58 -4.35 23.23
N LEU A 276 -4.32 -3.27 23.03
CA LEU A 276 -4.31 -2.09 23.89
C LEU A 276 -5.68 -1.93 24.57
N ASP A 277 -5.67 -1.51 25.83
CA ASP A 277 -6.90 -1.08 26.50
C ASP A 277 -7.47 0.19 25.84
N ILE A 278 -8.75 0.16 25.46
CA ILE A 278 -9.43 1.23 24.72
C ILE A 278 -9.37 2.58 25.47
N ASN A 279 -9.42 2.57 26.80
CA ASN A 279 -9.52 3.78 27.61
C ASN A 279 -8.16 4.37 27.97
N THR A 280 -7.15 3.52 28.15
CA THR A 280 -5.86 3.92 28.74
C THR A 280 -4.66 3.75 27.82
N GLY A 281 -4.80 3.03 26.70
CA GLY A 281 -3.69 2.71 25.80
C GLY A 281 -2.68 1.72 26.37
N LYS A 282 -2.91 1.19 27.58
CA LYS A 282 -2.00 0.23 28.21
C LYS A 282 -1.95 -1.06 27.39
N LEU A 283 -0.75 -1.52 27.10
CA LEU A 283 -0.50 -2.81 26.47
C LEU A 283 -1.01 -3.94 27.39
N ARG A 284 -1.87 -4.78 26.85
CA ARG A 284 -2.44 -5.94 27.54
C ARG A 284 -1.68 -7.21 27.21
N TRP A 285 -1.35 -7.38 25.93
CA TRP A 285 -0.48 -8.43 25.43
C TRP A 285 0.07 -8.03 24.06
N HIS A 286 1.15 -8.68 23.65
CA HIS A 286 1.67 -8.60 22.29
C HIS A 286 2.07 -10.00 21.81
N TYR A 287 2.16 -10.17 20.50
CA TYR A 287 2.71 -11.37 19.86
C TYR A 287 3.55 -10.94 18.66
N GLN A 288 4.85 -11.23 18.65
CA GLN A 288 5.75 -10.87 17.57
C GLN A 288 5.82 -11.99 16.52
N LEU A 289 5.55 -11.68 15.25
CA LEU A 289 5.52 -12.64 14.15
C LEU A 289 6.86 -12.76 13.40
N VAL A 290 7.73 -11.76 13.54
CA VAL A 290 9.10 -11.74 13.02
C VAL A 290 10.03 -11.16 14.08
N HIS A 291 10.95 -11.98 14.58
CA HIS A 291 11.99 -11.58 15.53
C HIS A 291 13.12 -10.87 14.78
N HIS A 292 13.57 -9.72 15.32
CA HIS A 292 14.72 -8.97 14.77
C HIS A 292 14.61 -8.81 13.24
N ASP A 293 13.51 -8.20 12.78
CA ASP A 293 13.23 -8.08 11.34
C ASP A 293 14.39 -7.39 10.61
N VAL A 294 15.06 -8.06 9.68
CA VAL A 294 16.08 -7.51 8.77
C VAL A 294 15.70 -7.75 7.30
N TRP A 295 14.41 -7.90 7.03
CA TRP A 295 13.88 -8.31 5.73
C TRP A 295 12.84 -7.35 5.15
N GLU A 296 12.51 -6.28 5.88
CA GLU A 296 11.32 -5.44 5.64
C GLU A 296 10.07 -6.34 5.67
N ALA A 297 9.90 -7.06 6.78
CA ALA A 297 8.86 -8.10 6.94
C ALA A 297 7.66 -7.59 7.74
N ASP A 298 7.16 -6.41 7.40
CA ASP A 298 5.98 -5.79 8.03
C ASP A 298 4.80 -6.74 8.18
N ILE A 299 4.15 -6.67 9.33
CA ILE A 299 2.81 -7.24 9.51
C ILE A 299 1.81 -6.20 9.03
N ALA A 300 1.41 -6.37 7.78
CA ALA A 300 0.81 -5.32 6.98
C ALA A 300 -0.56 -5.71 6.42
N THR A 301 -1.22 -6.69 7.02
CA THR A 301 -2.60 -7.07 6.71
C THR A 301 -3.46 -6.70 7.91
N PRO A 302 -4.62 -6.05 7.73
CA PRO A 302 -5.55 -5.85 8.83
C PRO A 302 -5.86 -7.18 9.51
N LEU A 303 -5.59 -7.26 10.82
CA LEU A 303 -6.03 -8.40 11.63
C LEU A 303 -7.56 -8.39 11.73
N LEU A 304 -8.14 -9.55 12.06
CA LEU A 304 -9.57 -9.67 12.30
C LEU A 304 -9.86 -10.53 13.52
N LEU A 305 -11.01 -10.31 14.14
CA LEU A 305 -11.52 -11.04 15.29
C LEU A 305 -12.62 -11.99 14.82
N TYR A 306 -12.62 -13.19 15.37
CA TYR A 306 -13.62 -14.21 15.07
C TYR A 306 -13.83 -15.09 16.30
N ASP A 307 -14.99 -15.73 16.39
CA ASP A 307 -15.25 -16.71 17.43
C ASP A 307 -15.10 -18.12 16.85
N THR A 308 -14.51 -19.03 17.62
CA THR A 308 -14.26 -20.40 17.18
C THR A 308 -14.42 -21.38 18.33
N ASP A 309 -14.60 -22.65 17.98
CA ASP A 309 -14.53 -23.75 18.94
C ASP A 309 -13.16 -24.41 18.78
N ALA A 310 -12.30 -24.28 19.80
CA ALA A 310 -11.00 -24.95 19.84
C ALA A 310 -10.96 -25.90 21.04
N GLY A 311 -10.67 -27.19 20.79
CA GLY A 311 -10.67 -28.21 21.85
C GLY A 311 -12.03 -28.40 22.54
N GLY A 312 -13.14 -28.16 21.83
CA GLY A 312 -14.50 -28.29 22.37
C GLY A 312 -14.94 -27.15 23.29
N ARG A 313 -14.21 -26.03 23.34
CA ARG A 313 -14.58 -24.84 24.10
C ARG A 313 -14.70 -23.62 23.18
N PRO A 314 -15.73 -22.77 23.36
CA PRO A 314 -15.77 -21.47 22.70
C PRO A 314 -14.53 -20.66 23.05
N GLN A 315 -13.92 -20.04 22.05
CA GLN A 315 -12.74 -19.19 22.16
C GLN A 315 -12.99 -17.88 21.40
N LYS A 316 -12.67 -16.77 22.08
CA LYS A 316 -12.54 -15.45 21.47
C LYS A 316 -11.20 -15.39 20.76
N ALA A 317 -11.19 -15.44 19.43
CA ALA A 317 -9.99 -15.58 18.63
C ALA A 317 -9.69 -14.35 17.75
N LEU A 318 -8.45 -14.27 17.30
CA LEU A 318 -7.90 -13.27 16.39
C LEU A 318 -7.04 -13.98 15.34
N GLY A 319 -7.20 -13.60 14.07
CA GLY A 319 -6.37 -14.04 12.97
C GLY A 319 -5.44 -12.92 12.53
N VAL A 320 -4.13 -13.19 12.49
CA VAL A 320 -3.09 -12.26 12.00
C VAL A 320 -2.15 -12.98 11.05
N MET A 321 -1.84 -12.33 9.93
CA MET A 321 -1.16 -12.96 8.79
C MET A 321 0.25 -12.39 8.62
N ARG A 322 1.26 -13.26 8.56
CA ARG A 322 2.63 -12.87 8.21
C ARG A 322 2.75 -12.67 6.70
N ALA A 323 3.71 -11.86 6.27
CA ALA A 323 3.85 -11.47 4.86
C ALA A 323 3.99 -12.65 3.90
N ASP A 324 4.60 -13.77 4.34
CA ASP A 324 4.76 -15.04 3.61
C ASP A 324 3.48 -15.88 3.52
N GLY A 325 2.44 -15.53 4.26
CA GLY A 325 1.15 -16.20 4.19
C GLY A 325 0.95 -17.31 5.23
N TYR A 326 1.75 -17.36 6.29
CA TYR A 326 1.39 -18.10 7.51
C TYR A 326 0.37 -17.31 8.31
N LEU A 327 -0.76 -17.97 8.62
CA LEU A 327 -1.80 -17.43 9.49
C LEU A 327 -1.48 -17.82 10.94
N PHE A 328 -1.57 -16.86 11.85
CA PHE A 328 -1.43 -17.09 13.27
C PHE A 328 -2.79 -16.87 13.93
N LEU A 329 -3.24 -17.88 14.66
CA LEU A 329 -4.50 -17.87 15.39
C LEU A 329 -4.23 -17.68 16.87
N LEU A 330 -4.63 -16.53 17.42
CA LEU A 330 -4.37 -16.15 18.80
C LEU A 330 -5.68 -16.05 19.57
N ASN A 331 -5.67 -16.39 20.86
CA ASN A 331 -6.75 -16.02 21.77
C ASN A 331 -6.67 -14.49 21.94
N ARG A 332 -7.73 -13.78 21.58
CA ARG A 332 -7.71 -12.30 21.54
C ARG A 332 -7.72 -11.65 22.93
N GLU A 333 -8.08 -12.39 23.98
CA GLU A 333 -8.00 -11.90 25.36
C GLU A 333 -6.57 -11.96 25.91
N THR A 334 -5.81 -12.99 25.54
CA THR A 334 -4.52 -13.30 26.18
C THR A 334 -3.29 -13.23 25.27
N GLY A 335 -3.47 -13.18 23.94
CA GLY A 335 -2.40 -13.23 22.95
C GLY A 335 -1.76 -14.60 22.74
N HIS A 336 -2.19 -15.63 23.48
CA HIS A 336 -1.62 -16.97 23.36
C HIS A 336 -2.08 -17.66 22.07
N PRO A 337 -1.21 -18.41 21.38
CA PRO A 337 -1.62 -19.22 20.23
C PRO A 337 -2.73 -20.23 20.57
N ILE A 338 -3.74 -20.30 19.72
CA ILE A 338 -4.83 -21.29 19.79
C ILE A 338 -4.34 -22.65 19.28
N LEU A 339 -3.53 -22.62 18.23
CA LEU A 339 -2.81 -23.77 17.70
C LEU A 339 -1.33 -23.66 18.09
N PRO A 340 -0.62 -24.79 18.26
CA PRO A 340 0.79 -24.75 18.64
C PRO A 340 1.63 -23.94 17.64
N VAL A 341 2.55 -23.14 18.18
CA VAL A 341 3.58 -22.44 17.41
C VAL A 341 4.94 -22.91 17.91
N GLU A 342 5.87 -23.15 17.00
CA GLU A 342 7.24 -23.56 17.31
C GLU A 342 8.26 -22.55 16.78
N GLU A 343 9.38 -22.44 17.48
CA GLU A 343 10.54 -21.69 17.03
C GLU A 343 11.39 -22.56 16.10
N ARG A 344 11.52 -22.16 14.83
CA ARG A 344 12.36 -22.88 13.85
C ARG A 344 13.66 -22.11 13.58
N PRO A 345 14.81 -22.80 13.49
CA PRO A 345 16.05 -22.18 13.07
C PRO A 345 15.95 -21.52 11.69
N VAL A 346 16.55 -20.34 11.55
CA VAL A 346 16.65 -19.61 10.27
C VAL A 346 18.11 -19.30 9.94
N PRO A 347 18.46 -18.97 8.68
CA PRO A 347 19.83 -18.61 8.31
C PRO A 347 20.40 -17.47 9.17
N GLN A 348 21.65 -17.60 9.58
CA GLN A 348 22.33 -16.63 10.45
C GLN A 348 23.32 -15.77 9.68
N GLU A 349 23.38 -14.49 10.02
CA GLU A 349 24.43 -13.54 9.63
C GLU A 349 24.88 -12.79 10.89
N PRO A 350 25.94 -13.27 11.58
CA PRO A 350 26.35 -12.73 12.88
C PRO A 350 26.61 -11.23 12.87
N ARG A 351 27.09 -10.68 11.75
CA ARG A 351 27.35 -9.24 11.62
C ARG A 351 26.06 -8.43 11.80
N MET A 352 24.94 -8.91 11.27
CA MET A 352 23.63 -8.28 11.43
C MET A 352 22.91 -8.67 12.72
N LYS A 353 23.52 -9.48 13.61
CA LYS A 353 22.90 -9.90 14.87
C LYS A 353 21.53 -10.61 14.67
N THR A 354 21.40 -11.40 13.60
CA THR A 354 20.17 -12.13 13.24
C THR A 354 19.59 -12.94 14.41
N SER A 355 18.26 -13.00 14.52
CA SER A 355 17.60 -13.93 15.45
C SER A 355 17.90 -15.38 15.07
N ALA A 356 18.17 -16.24 16.07
CA ALA A 356 18.45 -17.67 15.87
C ALA A 356 17.25 -18.42 15.29
N THR A 357 16.04 -18.02 15.67
CA THR A 357 14.78 -18.67 15.29
C THR A 357 13.72 -17.66 14.89
N GLN A 358 12.68 -18.17 14.23
CA GLN A 358 11.44 -17.46 13.94
C GLN A 358 10.23 -18.33 14.33
N PRO A 359 9.09 -17.73 14.67
CA PRO A 359 7.89 -18.47 15.04
C PRO A 359 7.19 -19.02 13.79
N PHE A 360 6.71 -20.27 13.86
CA PHE A 360 5.89 -20.89 12.82
C PHE A 360 4.75 -21.70 13.42
N PRO A 361 3.49 -21.53 12.96
CA PRO A 361 2.41 -22.38 13.40
C PRO A 361 2.65 -23.83 12.94
N VAL A 362 2.45 -24.76 13.86
CA VAL A 362 2.76 -26.18 13.65
C VAL A 362 1.70 -26.79 12.76
N GLY A 363 2.14 -27.38 11.65
CA GLY A 363 1.24 -28.03 10.69
C GLY A 363 0.39 -27.04 9.87
N ALA A 364 0.63 -25.74 9.94
CA ALA A 364 0.00 -24.77 9.04
C ALA A 364 0.53 -24.89 7.60
N ASP A 365 -0.31 -24.57 6.63
CA ASP A 365 0.12 -24.41 5.23
C ASP A 365 0.48 -22.94 4.94
N GLU A 366 1.54 -22.73 4.16
CA GLU A 366 1.96 -21.41 3.70
C GLU A 366 1.19 -21.00 2.43
N VAL A 367 0.51 -19.84 2.45
CA VAL A 367 -0.28 -19.39 1.30
C VAL A 367 0.60 -18.99 0.10
N LEU A 368 1.73 -18.31 0.33
CA LEU A 368 2.61 -17.90 -0.76
C LEU A 368 3.84 -18.80 -0.81
N PRO A 369 4.18 -19.36 -1.98
CA PRO A 369 5.33 -20.25 -2.07
C PRO A 369 6.65 -19.50 -1.83
N ASP A 370 7.53 -20.05 -0.98
CA ASP A 370 8.91 -19.60 -0.77
C ASP A 370 9.89 -20.14 -1.84
N CYS A 371 11.19 -20.06 -1.58
CA CYS A 371 12.31 -20.37 -2.47
C CYS A 371 12.21 -21.69 -3.23
N GLU A 372 11.58 -22.72 -2.65
CA GLU A 372 11.46 -24.04 -3.27
C GLU A 372 10.81 -23.97 -4.65
N LYS A 373 9.84 -23.06 -4.85
CA LYS A 373 9.23 -22.80 -6.16
C LYS A 373 10.24 -22.39 -7.23
N TRP A 374 11.31 -21.70 -6.86
CA TRP A 374 12.28 -21.15 -7.80
C TRP A 374 13.61 -21.90 -7.83
N ARG A 375 13.84 -22.91 -6.98
CA ARG A 375 15.08 -23.71 -7.03
C ARG A 375 15.28 -24.42 -8.36
N THR A 376 14.19 -24.79 -9.03
CA THR A 376 14.21 -25.41 -10.36
C THR A 376 13.95 -24.41 -11.48
N ALA A 377 13.72 -23.13 -11.16
CA ALA A 377 13.48 -22.11 -12.17
C ALA A 377 14.80 -21.67 -12.79
N LYS A 378 14.76 -21.33 -14.09
CA LYS A 378 15.89 -20.70 -14.76
C LYS A 378 16.00 -19.25 -14.27
N ILE A 379 16.91 -19.00 -13.33
CA ILE A 379 17.27 -17.65 -12.91
C ILE A 379 18.39 -17.07 -13.78
N PRO A 380 18.54 -15.73 -13.85
CA PRO A 380 19.64 -15.13 -14.58
C PRO A 380 21.01 -15.61 -14.06
N THR A 381 21.96 -15.77 -14.97
CA THR A 381 23.32 -16.23 -14.65
C THR A 381 23.94 -15.38 -13.54
N GLY A 382 24.65 -16.03 -12.61
CA GLY A 382 25.34 -15.34 -11.52
C GLY A 382 24.48 -15.05 -10.30
N PHE A 383 23.16 -15.25 -10.34
CA PHE A 383 22.32 -15.18 -9.13
C PHE A 383 22.22 -16.52 -8.40
N ARG A 384 21.93 -16.45 -7.10
CA ARG A 384 21.53 -17.59 -6.26
C ARG A 384 20.19 -17.33 -5.58
N ILE A 385 19.42 -18.39 -5.34
CA ILE A 385 18.15 -18.30 -4.62
C ILE A 385 18.40 -18.31 -3.11
N GLY A 386 17.82 -17.33 -2.41
CA GLY A 386 17.59 -17.36 -0.97
C GLY A 386 16.10 -17.56 -0.65
N CYS A 387 15.81 -18.20 0.48
CA CYS A 387 14.47 -18.26 1.07
C CYS A 387 14.15 -16.98 1.86
N PHE A 388 12.92 -16.84 2.35
CA PHE A 388 12.43 -15.60 2.96
C PHE A 388 13.41 -14.98 3.96
N PHE A 389 13.83 -15.78 4.96
CA PHE A 389 14.72 -15.36 6.04
C PHE A 389 16.19 -15.37 5.65
N THR A 390 16.54 -15.43 4.36
CA THR A 390 17.95 -15.28 3.94
C THR A 390 18.40 -13.84 4.15
N PRO A 391 19.37 -13.58 5.04
CA PRO A 391 19.88 -12.23 5.27
C PRO A 391 20.59 -11.67 4.03
N SER A 392 20.53 -10.34 3.86
CA SER A 392 21.28 -9.61 2.84
C SER A 392 22.39 -8.79 3.50
N TYR A 393 23.62 -8.93 3.02
CA TYR A 393 24.75 -8.09 3.45
C TYR A 393 25.46 -7.51 2.21
N PHE A 394 26.24 -6.45 2.38
CA PHE A 394 26.77 -5.68 1.25
C PHE A 394 27.80 -6.44 0.41
N ASP A 395 28.38 -7.54 0.91
CA ASP A 395 29.27 -8.43 0.18
C ASP A 395 28.54 -9.62 -0.47
N ASN A 396 27.24 -9.76 -0.22
CA ASN A 396 26.39 -10.83 -0.72
C ASN A 396 25.36 -10.33 -1.72
N LEU A 397 25.86 -9.78 -2.82
CA LEU A 397 25.06 -8.95 -3.72
C LEU A 397 24.16 -9.75 -4.67
N ASN A 398 24.40 -11.03 -4.94
CA ASN A 398 23.74 -11.78 -6.00
C ASN A 398 22.63 -12.73 -5.51
N VAL A 399 21.93 -12.38 -4.44
CA VAL A 399 20.80 -13.18 -3.91
C VAL A 399 19.46 -12.68 -4.45
N LEU A 400 18.72 -13.58 -5.09
CA LEU A 400 17.30 -13.42 -5.35
C LEU A 400 16.54 -14.12 -4.23
N ARG A 401 15.65 -13.40 -3.55
CA ARG A 401 14.77 -14.00 -2.54
C ARG A 401 13.31 -13.63 -2.79
N PRO A 402 12.36 -14.49 -2.41
CA PRO A 402 10.95 -14.16 -2.50
C PRO A 402 10.63 -12.88 -1.73
N PHE A 403 9.92 -11.99 -2.40
CA PHE A 403 9.23 -10.89 -1.74
C PHE A 403 7.75 -11.22 -1.69
N PHE A 404 7.21 -11.18 -0.48
CA PHE A 404 5.83 -11.55 -0.25
C PHE A 404 4.94 -10.34 -0.02
N GLY A 405 3.88 -10.30 -0.80
CA GLY A 405 2.88 -9.26 -0.82
C GLY A 405 1.59 -9.65 -0.12
N MET A 406 1.59 -10.56 0.86
CA MET A 406 0.43 -10.78 1.76
C MET A 406 0.29 -9.59 2.72
N ARG A 407 0.01 -8.45 2.12
CA ARG A 407 0.01 -7.10 2.70
C ARG A 407 -1.11 -6.31 2.05
N ILE A 408 -1.61 -5.29 2.75
CA ILE A 408 -2.57 -4.27 2.32
C ILE A 408 -3.98 -4.76 1.98
N ALA A 409 -4.12 -5.88 1.26
CA ALA A 409 -5.42 -6.43 0.93
C ALA A 409 -6.02 -7.10 2.18
N PRO A 410 -7.15 -6.61 2.73
CA PRO A 410 -7.74 -7.25 3.89
C PRO A 410 -8.26 -8.65 3.57
N MET A 411 -8.10 -9.55 4.54
CA MET A 411 -8.75 -10.85 4.56
C MET A 411 -10.25 -10.69 4.79
N SER A 412 -11.00 -11.77 4.57
CA SER A 412 -12.36 -11.92 5.10
C SER A 412 -12.50 -13.29 5.78
N TYR A 413 -13.44 -13.42 6.70
CA TYR A 413 -13.75 -14.67 7.39
C TYR A 413 -15.24 -14.97 7.26
N SER A 414 -15.59 -16.22 6.92
CA SER A 414 -16.99 -16.65 6.89
C SER A 414 -17.27 -17.62 8.03
N PRO A 415 -18.18 -17.31 8.97
CA PRO A 415 -18.57 -18.23 10.03
C PRO A 415 -19.33 -19.47 9.50
N GLN A 416 -19.92 -19.38 8.30
CA GLN A 416 -20.62 -20.51 7.67
C GLN A 416 -19.66 -21.60 7.18
N THR A 417 -18.54 -21.20 6.57
CA THR A 417 -17.52 -22.15 6.10
C THR A 417 -16.46 -22.41 7.17
N ARG A 418 -16.32 -21.47 8.12
CA ARG A 418 -15.22 -21.37 9.07
C ARG A 418 -13.86 -21.17 8.39
N TYR A 419 -13.85 -20.53 7.21
CA TYR A 419 -12.63 -20.28 6.45
C TYR A 419 -12.24 -18.80 6.49
N PHE A 420 -10.94 -18.57 6.59
CA PHE A 420 -10.32 -17.32 6.19
C PHE A 420 -10.11 -17.31 4.68
N TYR A 421 -10.34 -16.17 4.05
CA TYR A 421 -9.99 -15.93 2.65
C TYR A 421 -8.92 -14.86 2.58
N ALA A 422 -7.81 -15.17 1.92
CA ALA A 422 -6.65 -14.30 1.82
C ALA A 422 -6.11 -14.23 0.38
N THR A 423 -5.57 -13.06 0.00
CA THR A 423 -5.02 -12.80 -1.33
C THR A 423 -3.65 -12.14 -1.24
N GLY A 424 -2.70 -12.64 -2.00
CA GLY A 424 -1.30 -12.18 -1.97
C GLY A 424 -0.64 -12.23 -3.33
N VAL A 425 0.60 -11.73 -3.40
CA VAL A 425 1.47 -11.86 -4.56
C VAL A 425 2.86 -12.22 -4.09
N VAL A 426 3.56 -13.04 -4.85
CA VAL A 426 4.97 -13.34 -4.62
C VAL A 426 5.76 -13.21 -5.89
N PHE A 427 6.97 -12.68 -5.79
CA PHE A 427 7.94 -12.59 -6.87
C PHE A 427 9.35 -12.65 -6.29
N LEU A 428 10.32 -13.06 -7.10
CA LEU A 428 11.73 -12.97 -6.71
C LEU A 428 12.23 -11.54 -6.86
N GLY A 429 12.71 -10.97 -5.76
CA GLY A 429 13.37 -9.66 -5.76
C GLY A 429 14.88 -9.79 -5.59
N TRP A 430 15.62 -8.94 -6.28
CA TRP A 430 17.04 -8.73 -6.05
C TRP A 430 17.23 -7.81 -4.85
N ARG A 431 17.54 -8.40 -3.68
CA ARG A 431 17.60 -7.67 -2.41
C ARG A 431 19.03 -7.37 -2.03
N ARG A 432 19.50 -6.21 -2.49
CA ARG A 432 20.80 -5.65 -2.12
C ARG A 432 20.69 -4.78 -0.90
N ARG A 433 21.79 -4.72 -0.18
CA ARG A 433 22.02 -3.82 0.93
C ARG A 433 23.33 -3.09 0.69
N THR A 434 23.41 -1.84 1.09
CA THR A 434 24.64 -1.04 1.04
C THR A 434 25.42 -1.07 2.34
N GLU A 435 26.66 -0.60 2.27
CA GLU A 435 27.50 -0.42 3.47
C GLU A 435 26.84 0.51 4.48
N ASP A 436 26.21 1.59 4.01
CA ASP A 436 25.32 2.43 4.83
C ASP A 436 23.99 1.69 5.06
N PRO A 437 23.68 1.23 6.29
CA PRO A 437 22.43 0.50 6.58
C PRO A 437 21.18 1.34 6.44
N TRP A 438 21.31 2.67 6.50
CA TRP A 438 20.19 3.60 6.47
C TRP A 438 19.73 3.95 5.06
N MET A 439 20.48 3.53 4.04
CA MET A 439 20.05 3.75 2.69
C MET A 439 19.10 2.64 2.23
N LEU A 440 17.89 3.05 1.88
CA LEU A 440 16.87 2.14 1.36
C LEU A 440 16.97 2.06 -0.16
N LEU A 441 17.67 1.05 -0.67
CA LEU A 441 17.60 0.72 -2.11
C LEU A 441 16.20 0.24 -2.48
N ALA A 442 15.75 0.55 -3.69
CA ALA A 442 14.39 0.33 -4.17
C ALA A 442 13.87 -1.08 -3.80
N LEU A 443 12.76 -1.09 -3.05
CA LEU A 443 12.13 -2.33 -2.61
C LEU A 443 11.47 -3.03 -3.82
N GLY A 444 12.09 -4.07 -4.34
CA GLY A 444 11.45 -5.00 -5.27
C GLY A 444 11.87 -4.91 -6.72
N ASP A 445 13.11 -4.51 -6.99
CA ASP A 445 13.71 -4.72 -8.32
C ASP A 445 13.69 -6.22 -8.65
N THR A 446 12.80 -6.61 -9.56
CA THR A 446 12.76 -7.95 -10.12
C THR A 446 13.90 -8.07 -11.12
N ALA A 447 14.76 -9.08 -10.99
CA ALA A 447 15.68 -9.37 -12.07
C ALA A 447 14.89 -9.77 -13.33
N PRO A 448 15.37 -9.45 -14.55
CA PRO A 448 14.63 -9.68 -15.79
C PRO A 448 14.26 -11.15 -15.97
N GLY A 449 13.07 -11.39 -16.52
CA GLY A 449 12.58 -12.74 -16.82
C GLY A 449 12.00 -13.50 -15.61
N LEU A 450 11.90 -12.86 -14.44
CA LEU A 450 11.27 -13.46 -13.26
C LEU A 450 9.78 -13.09 -13.19
N ASP A 451 8.93 -14.12 -13.20
CA ASP A 451 7.49 -13.96 -13.08
C ASP A 451 7.06 -13.60 -11.65
N SER A 452 5.98 -12.83 -11.55
CA SER A 452 5.19 -12.69 -10.33
C SER A 452 4.00 -13.64 -10.36
N SER A 453 3.56 -14.10 -9.19
CA SER A 453 2.37 -14.94 -9.08
C SER A 453 1.49 -14.42 -7.96
N GLY A 454 0.24 -14.09 -8.29
CA GLY A 454 -0.80 -13.86 -7.31
C GLY A 454 -1.35 -15.18 -6.78
N VAL A 455 -1.92 -15.15 -5.58
CA VAL A 455 -2.61 -16.30 -4.96
C VAL A 455 -3.86 -15.81 -4.26
N LEU A 456 -4.96 -16.54 -4.42
CA LEU A 456 -6.17 -16.45 -3.59
C LEU A 456 -6.37 -17.81 -2.90
N ALA A 457 -6.55 -17.83 -1.58
CA ALA A 457 -6.68 -19.07 -0.82
C ALA A 457 -7.80 -19.01 0.22
N ALA A 458 -8.41 -20.17 0.48
CA ALA A 458 -9.22 -20.41 1.67
C ALA A 458 -8.45 -21.27 2.68
N ILE A 459 -8.44 -20.85 3.94
CA ILE A 459 -7.71 -21.49 5.04
C ILE A 459 -8.72 -21.87 6.12
N ASP A 460 -8.71 -23.13 6.55
CA ASP A 460 -9.59 -23.61 7.60
C ASP A 460 -9.13 -23.10 8.97
N SER A 461 -9.97 -22.29 9.64
CA SER A 461 -9.66 -21.71 10.95
C SER A 461 -9.49 -22.73 12.08
N ARG A 462 -9.84 -24.00 11.86
CA ARG A 462 -9.75 -25.06 12.88
C ARG A 462 -8.42 -25.81 12.81
N THR A 463 -7.78 -25.84 11.64
CA THR A 463 -6.60 -26.67 11.38
C THR A 463 -5.44 -25.90 10.74
N ASP A 464 -5.68 -24.66 10.31
CA ASP A 464 -4.72 -23.81 9.60
C ASP A 464 -4.22 -24.42 8.28
N LYS A 465 -5.11 -25.18 7.63
CA LYS A 465 -4.85 -25.87 6.35
C LYS A 465 -5.54 -25.16 5.20
N ILE A 466 -4.87 -25.12 4.06
CA ILE A 466 -5.46 -24.60 2.83
C ILE A 466 -6.51 -25.61 2.35
N VAL A 467 -7.76 -25.15 2.25
CA VAL A 467 -8.88 -25.95 1.74
C VAL A 467 -8.89 -25.94 0.22
N TRP A 468 -8.67 -24.76 -0.36
CA TRP A 468 -8.49 -24.57 -1.80
C TRP A 468 -7.62 -23.33 -2.04
N GLN A 469 -6.93 -23.31 -3.19
CA GLN A 469 -6.05 -22.23 -3.59
C GLN A 469 -6.13 -22.01 -5.11
N LYS A 470 -6.01 -20.75 -5.54
CA LYS A 470 -6.01 -20.33 -6.94
C LYS A 470 -4.83 -19.44 -7.26
N THR A 471 -4.17 -19.73 -8.38
CA THR A 471 -3.16 -18.85 -8.97
C THR A 471 -3.85 -17.67 -9.64
N MET A 472 -3.38 -16.47 -9.31
CA MET A 472 -3.88 -15.19 -9.82
C MET A 472 -2.78 -14.48 -10.60
N SER A 473 -3.17 -13.54 -11.48
CA SER A 473 -2.20 -12.75 -12.25
C SER A 473 -1.36 -11.78 -11.39
N SER A 474 -1.91 -11.36 -10.24
CA SER A 474 -1.28 -10.57 -9.17
C SER A 474 -2.26 -10.56 -7.97
N ARG A 475 -1.88 -9.92 -6.86
CA ARG A 475 -2.77 -9.72 -5.70
C ARG A 475 -3.99 -8.86 -6.06
N GLY A 476 -5.17 -9.24 -5.54
CA GLY A 476 -6.40 -8.43 -5.66
C GLY A 476 -6.49 -7.26 -4.67
N GLY A 477 -7.63 -6.57 -4.66
CA GLY A 477 -7.90 -5.39 -3.83
C GLY A 477 -8.33 -5.67 -2.39
N GLY A 478 -8.55 -6.93 -2.02
CA GLY A 478 -9.10 -7.36 -0.75
C GLY A 478 -10.47 -8.02 -0.89
N LEU A 479 -10.87 -8.77 0.13
CA LEU A 479 -11.95 -9.74 0.02
C LEU A 479 -13.21 -9.32 0.78
N LEU A 480 -14.36 -9.71 0.25
CA LEU A 480 -15.67 -9.61 0.89
C LEU A 480 -16.28 -11.02 0.87
N SER A 481 -16.78 -11.51 2.01
CA SER A 481 -17.54 -12.76 2.07
C SER A 481 -18.99 -12.49 2.47
N THR A 482 -19.93 -13.30 2.00
CA THR A 482 -21.37 -13.12 2.30
C THR A 482 -22.05 -14.42 2.72
N ALA A 483 -23.15 -14.30 3.46
CA ALA A 483 -24.01 -15.42 3.84
C ALA A 483 -24.69 -16.11 2.64
N GLY A 484 -24.64 -15.48 1.46
CA GLY A 484 -25.05 -16.09 0.20
C GLY A 484 -24.08 -17.16 -0.32
N GLY A 485 -23.01 -17.49 0.42
CA GLY A 485 -22.04 -18.51 0.06
C GLY A 485 -21.00 -18.05 -0.97
N LEU A 486 -20.75 -16.74 -1.04
CA LEU A 486 -19.89 -16.12 -2.05
C LEU A 486 -18.74 -15.34 -1.42
N ILE A 487 -17.63 -15.27 -2.16
CA ILE A 487 -16.57 -14.29 -1.94
C ILE A 487 -16.43 -13.37 -3.16
N PHE A 488 -16.09 -12.11 -2.96
CA PHE A 488 -15.89 -11.12 -4.02
C PHE A 488 -14.49 -10.50 -3.95
N GLU A 489 -13.86 -10.32 -5.11
CA GLU A 489 -12.52 -9.72 -5.23
C GLU A 489 -12.43 -8.80 -6.47
N SER A 490 -11.74 -7.67 -6.32
CA SER A 490 -11.27 -6.86 -7.45
C SER A 490 -9.88 -7.35 -7.91
N GLU A 491 -9.83 -7.94 -9.10
CA GLU A 491 -8.63 -8.56 -9.67
C GLU A 491 -7.72 -7.54 -10.39
N ALA A 492 -6.44 -7.90 -10.52
CA ALA A 492 -5.41 -7.09 -11.15
C ALA A 492 -5.61 -6.86 -12.67
N ASP A 493 -6.45 -7.64 -13.32
CA ASP A 493 -6.77 -7.51 -14.74
C ASP A 493 -8.07 -6.72 -15.00
N GLY A 494 -8.68 -6.17 -13.95
CA GLY A 494 -9.89 -5.35 -14.02
C GLY A 494 -11.19 -6.13 -13.93
N ASN A 495 -11.12 -7.43 -13.70
CA ASN A 495 -12.30 -8.20 -13.36
C ASN A 495 -12.70 -7.94 -11.90
N PHE A 496 -13.99 -7.73 -11.67
CA PHE A 496 -14.62 -7.94 -10.38
C PHE A 496 -15.27 -9.31 -10.42
N THR A 497 -14.85 -10.21 -9.54
CA THR A 497 -15.16 -11.63 -9.62
C THR A 497 -15.85 -12.10 -8.34
N ALA A 498 -16.86 -12.94 -8.51
CA ALA A 498 -17.48 -13.69 -7.43
C ALA A 498 -17.06 -15.16 -7.52
N TYR A 499 -16.68 -15.74 -6.40
CA TYR A 499 -16.34 -17.14 -6.28
C TYR A 499 -17.29 -17.83 -5.29
N ASP A 500 -17.56 -19.11 -5.53
CA ASP A 500 -18.15 -19.97 -4.51
C ASP A 500 -17.20 -20.08 -3.31
N ALA A 501 -17.72 -19.80 -2.11
CA ALA A 501 -16.91 -19.69 -0.91
C ALA A 501 -16.33 -21.05 -0.44
N LYS A 502 -16.92 -22.19 -0.86
CA LYS A 502 -16.50 -23.53 -0.45
C LYS A 502 -15.50 -24.17 -1.41
N SER A 503 -15.69 -23.98 -2.71
CA SER A 503 -14.85 -24.60 -3.76
C SER A 503 -13.84 -23.63 -4.39
N GLY A 504 -14.06 -22.33 -4.23
CA GLY A 504 -13.31 -21.28 -4.92
C GLY A 504 -13.64 -21.18 -6.42
N GLU A 505 -14.64 -21.90 -6.95
CA GLU A 505 -15.02 -21.80 -8.36
C GLU A 505 -15.53 -20.40 -8.72
N ILE A 506 -15.14 -19.91 -9.89
CA ILE A 506 -15.65 -18.63 -10.40
C ILE A 506 -17.10 -18.85 -10.83
N VAL A 507 -18.04 -18.17 -10.19
CA VAL A 507 -19.47 -18.28 -10.49
C VAL A 507 -20.04 -17.06 -11.20
N TRP A 508 -19.33 -15.94 -11.13
CA TRP A 508 -19.65 -14.71 -11.85
C TRP A 508 -18.41 -13.83 -12.00
N ARG A 509 -18.34 -13.07 -13.09
CA ARG A 509 -17.24 -12.16 -13.38
C ARG A 509 -17.71 -10.99 -14.24
N PHE A 510 -17.21 -9.80 -13.94
CA PHE A 510 -17.58 -8.58 -14.64
C PHE A 510 -16.38 -7.65 -14.81
N GLN A 511 -16.15 -7.14 -16.01
CA GLN A 511 -15.00 -6.28 -16.31
C GLN A 511 -15.31 -4.81 -15.99
N ILE A 512 -14.57 -4.23 -15.05
CA ILE A 512 -14.70 -2.83 -14.59
C ILE A 512 -13.56 -1.91 -15.07
N GLY A 513 -12.68 -2.40 -15.96
CA GLY A 513 -11.69 -1.59 -16.69
C GLY A 513 -10.43 -1.20 -15.93
N MET A 514 -10.22 -1.77 -14.73
CA MET A 514 -9.14 -1.39 -13.84
C MET A 514 -7.98 -2.41 -13.84
N GLY A 515 -6.89 -2.15 -14.54
CA GLY A 515 -5.71 -3.04 -14.56
C GLY A 515 -4.50 -2.52 -13.78
N GLY A 516 -3.66 -3.42 -13.25
CA GLY A 516 -2.30 -3.12 -12.77
C GLY A 516 -1.62 -4.33 -12.11
N ARG A 517 -0.32 -4.52 -12.32
CA ARG A 517 0.48 -5.62 -11.73
C ARG A 517 1.38 -5.10 -10.61
N GLY A 518 1.78 -5.98 -9.70
CA GLY A 518 2.78 -5.69 -8.65
C GLY A 518 2.18 -5.27 -7.30
N LEU A 519 3.04 -4.72 -6.43
CA LEU A 519 2.69 -4.34 -5.04
C LEU A 519 1.79 -3.11 -4.96
N SER A 520 1.87 -2.22 -5.96
CA SER A 520 0.98 -1.08 -6.09
C SER A 520 -0.40 -1.60 -6.49
N SER A 521 -1.38 -1.41 -5.61
CA SER A 521 -2.76 -1.85 -5.87
C SER A 521 -3.44 -1.04 -6.97
N GLY A 522 -2.79 -0.05 -7.59
CA GLY A 522 -3.29 0.68 -8.77
C GLY A 522 -4.81 0.93 -8.76
N GLY A 523 -5.34 1.57 -7.72
CA GLY A 523 -6.78 1.89 -7.62
C GLY A 523 -7.72 0.74 -7.23
N ARG A 524 -7.20 -0.43 -6.82
CA ARG A 524 -7.97 -1.60 -6.36
C ARG A 524 -8.16 -1.56 -4.85
N GLY A 525 -9.40 -1.38 -4.41
CA GLY A 525 -9.83 -1.50 -3.02
C GLY A 525 -10.82 -2.67 -2.82
N PRO A 526 -11.12 -3.04 -1.58
CA PRO A 526 -12.05 -4.11 -1.28
C PRO A 526 -13.50 -3.65 -1.47
N ALA A 527 -14.39 -4.60 -1.78
CA ALA A 527 -15.81 -4.31 -1.95
C ALA A 527 -16.56 -4.23 -0.61
N ALA A 528 -17.64 -3.45 -0.57
CA ALA A 528 -18.61 -3.38 0.52
C ALA A 528 -19.99 -3.83 -0.01
N THR A 529 -20.83 -4.42 0.84
CA THR A 529 -22.21 -4.77 0.46
C THR A 529 -23.20 -4.19 1.46
N TYR A 530 -24.35 -3.77 0.95
CA TYR A 530 -25.38 -3.06 1.71
C TYR A 530 -26.74 -3.29 1.04
N GLU A 531 -27.82 -2.88 1.69
CA GLU A 531 -29.19 -2.99 1.20
C GLU A 531 -29.88 -1.63 1.28
N ILE A 532 -30.56 -1.24 0.20
CA ILE A 532 -31.38 -0.04 0.14
C ILE A 532 -32.72 -0.43 -0.49
N ASP A 533 -33.83 -0.06 0.16
CA ASP A 533 -35.19 -0.34 -0.31
C ASP A 533 -35.44 -1.83 -0.63
N GLY A 534 -34.83 -2.74 0.13
CA GLY A 534 -34.94 -4.19 -0.06
C GLY A 534 -34.07 -4.76 -1.20
N GLU A 535 -33.27 -3.94 -1.88
CA GLU A 535 -32.32 -4.39 -2.89
C GLU A 535 -30.90 -4.44 -2.32
N GLN A 536 -30.26 -5.61 -2.40
CA GLN A 536 -28.85 -5.75 -2.05
C GLN A 536 -27.95 -5.20 -3.15
N TYR A 537 -26.99 -4.38 -2.75
CA TYR A 537 -25.93 -3.82 -3.57
C TYR A 537 -24.55 -4.34 -3.13
N ILE A 538 -23.61 -4.37 -4.07
CA ILE A 538 -22.19 -4.55 -3.80
C ILE A 538 -21.45 -3.41 -4.50
N ALA A 539 -20.69 -2.61 -3.75
CA ALA A 539 -19.91 -1.51 -4.30
C ALA A 539 -18.41 -1.74 -4.16
N VAL A 540 -17.66 -1.35 -5.19
CA VAL A 540 -16.22 -1.58 -5.29
C VAL A 540 -15.51 -0.34 -5.87
N PRO A 541 -14.42 0.12 -5.25
CA PRO A 541 -13.56 1.14 -5.83
C PRO A 541 -12.89 0.62 -7.10
N ALA A 542 -12.92 1.43 -8.16
CA ALA A 542 -12.40 1.07 -9.47
C ALA A 542 -11.63 2.25 -10.09
N GLY A 543 -10.36 2.40 -9.73
CA GLY A 543 -9.51 3.48 -10.25
C GLY A 543 -10.08 4.83 -9.84
N SER A 544 -10.51 5.66 -10.79
CA SER A 544 -11.05 6.99 -10.52
C SER A 544 -12.56 7.04 -10.29
N SER A 545 -13.21 5.92 -10.00
CA SER A 545 -14.66 5.85 -9.74
C SER A 545 -15.01 4.74 -8.76
N VAL A 546 -16.28 4.65 -8.35
CA VAL A 546 -16.86 3.51 -7.64
C VAL A 546 -17.93 2.87 -8.51
N TRP A 547 -17.90 1.55 -8.62
CA TRP A 547 -18.94 0.75 -9.26
C TRP A 547 -19.85 0.17 -8.20
N ALA A 548 -21.15 0.05 -8.49
CA ALA A 548 -22.04 -0.79 -7.71
C ALA A 548 -22.78 -1.80 -8.59
N PHE A 549 -23.16 -2.91 -7.98
CA PHE A 549 -23.80 -4.05 -8.61
C PHE A 549 -25.06 -4.44 -7.84
N LYS A 550 -26.09 -4.88 -8.55
CA LYS A 550 -27.30 -5.48 -7.96
C LYS A 550 -27.88 -6.53 -8.89
N LEU A 551 -28.80 -7.35 -8.38
CA LEU A 551 -29.56 -8.26 -9.22
C LEU A 551 -30.38 -7.47 -10.27
N GLY A 552 -30.27 -7.86 -11.54
CA GLY A 552 -30.94 -7.16 -12.63
C GLY A 552 -30.32 -5.81 -13.00
N GLY A 553 -29.09 -5.52 -12.56
CA GLY A 553 -28.35 -4.33 -13.00
C GLY A 553 -28.15 -4.31 -14.52
N ALA A 554 -28.38 -3.16 -15.15
CA ALA A 554 -28.44 -3.02 -16.61
C ALA A 554 -27.10 -2.61 -17.25
N LEU A 555 -26.15 -2.08 -16.47
CA LEU A 555 -24.85 -1.67 -17.00
C LEU A 555 -24.04 -2.89 -17.43
N GLN A 556 -23.48 -2.78 -18.63
CA GLN A 556 -22.71 -3.83 -19.27
C GLN A 556 -21.22 -3.77 -18.87
N PRO A 557 -20.51 -4.90 -18.92
CA PRO A 557 -19.07 -4.92 -18.67
C PRO A 557 -18.33 -4.05 -19.69
N ILE A 558 -17.23 -3.44 -19.24
CA ILE A 558 -16.36 -2.68 -20.13
C ILE A 558 -15.72 -3.63 -21.15
N VAL A 559 -15.81 -3.28 -22.43
CA VAL A 559 -15.07 -3.99 -23.49
C VAL A 559 -13.60 -3.65 -23.35
N LYS A 560 -12.81 -4.60 -22.86
CA LYS A 560 -11.37 -4.43 -22.73
C LYS A 560 -10.72 -4.57 -24.11
N THR A 561 -10.24 -3.47 -24.68
CA THR A 561 -9.26 -3.55 -25.77
C THR A 561 -8.02 -4.22 -25.18
N ALA A 562 -7.58 -5.34 -25.76
CA ALA A 562 -6.39 -6.02 -25.29
C ALA A 562 -5.24 -5.01 -25.23
N ALA A 563 -4.77 -4.71 -24.02
CA ALA A 563 -3.53 -3.98 -23.89
C ALA A 563 -2.47 -4.84 -24.57
N ILE A 564 -1.84 -4.31 -25.62
CA ILE A 564 -0.67 -4.94 -26.21
C ILE A 564 0.36 -4.98 -25.08
N LEU A 565 0.54 -6.15 -24.48
CA LEU A 565 1.68 -6.42 -23.63
C LEU A 565 2.88 -6.35 -24.56
N SER A 566 3.49 -5.18 -24.65
CA SER A 566 4.75 -5.05 -25.37
C SER A 566 5.81 -5.86 -24.62
N SER A 567 6.74 -6.43 -25.36
CA SER A 567 7.96 -7.06 -24.84
C SER A 567 8.84 -6.12 -24.00
N ASP A 568 8.43 -4.86 -23.82
CA ASP A 568 9.09 -3.82 -23.01
C ASP A 568 8.90 -3.99 -21.50
N ASN A 569 8.02 -4.88 -21.03
CA ASN A 569 7.78 -5.09 -19.60
C ASN A 569 8.98 -5.67 -18.82
N GLN A 570 10.11 -5.93 -19.48
CA GLN A 570 11.33 -6.46 -18.86
C GLN A 570 12.26 -5.37 -18.31
N PHE A 571 12.08 -4.10 -18.71
CA PHE A 571 12.90 -2.97 -18.26
C PHE A 571 12.02 -1.87 -17.71
N SER A 572 12.29 -1.41 -16.49
CA SER A 572 11.67 -0.23 -15.89
C SER A 572 12.51 1.03 -16.19
N GLY A 573 11.90 2.20 -16.04
CA GLY A 573 12.58 3.48 -16.20
C GLY A 573 12.45 4.12 -17.60
N PRO A 574 12.81 5.41 -17.71
CA PRO A 574 12.69 6.18 -18.95
C PRO A 574 13.67 5.68 -20.02
N ILE A 575 13.24 5.74 -21.27
CA ILE A 575 14.15 5.61 -22.42
C ILE A 575 14.79 6.99 -22.64
N ILE A 576 16.10 7.08 -22.54
CA ILE A 576 16.85 8.32 -22.72
C ILE A 576 17.52 8.30 -24.11
N ASP A 577 17.32 9.35 -24.90
CA ASP A 577 18.05 9.53 -26.16
C ASP A 577 19.50 9.95 -25.85
N THR A 578 20.42 8.99 -25.85
CA THR A 578 21.85 9.22 -25.57
C THR A 578 22.70 8.13 -26.22
N SER A 579 23.89 8.52 -26.69
CA SER A 579 24.95 7.60 -27.14
C SER A 579 26.00 7.32 -26.06
N GLU A 580 25.86 7.90 -24.87
CA GLU A 580 26.76 7.72 -23.74
C GLU A 580 26.02 7.02 -22.60
N ILE A 581 26.64 5.97 -22.07
CA ILE A 581 26.11 5.14 -21.00
C ILE A 581 27.21 4.97 -19.96
N GLU A 582 26.96 5.40 -18.75
CA GLU A 582 27.84 5.18 -17.61
C GLU A 582 27.65 3.75 -17.07
N THR A 583 28.73 3.11 -16.64
CA THR A 583 28.67 1.76 -16.06
C THR A 583 28.10 1.73 -14.65
N VAL A 584 28.04 2.89 -13.99
CA VAL A 584 27.66 3.07 -12.60
C VAL A 584 26.65 4.20 -12.47
N SER A 585 25.68 4.02 -11.57
CA SER A 585 24.65 5.03 -11.27
C SER A 585 24.91 5.69 -9.93
N LEU A 586 24.63 6.99 -9.83
CA LEU A 586 24.51 7.65 -8.53
C LEU A 586 23.05 7.54 -8.07
N ASP A 587 22.80 6.66 -7.10
CA ASP A 587 21.53 6.64 -6.40
C ASP A 587 21.61 7.59 -5.19
N SER A 588 20.48 8.21 -4.86
CA SER A 588 20.36 9.04 -3.68
C SER A 588 19.09 8.72 -2.93
N ASP A 589 19.19 8.61 -1.62
CA ASP A 589 18.05 8.58 -0.72
C ASP A 589 17.92 9.96 -0.07
N GLY A 590 17.23 10.87 -0.77
CA GLY A 590 16.91 12.21 -0.26
C GLY A 590 15.69 12.22 0.67
N ASN A 591 15.11 11.07 0.99
CA ASN A 591 13.84 10.97 1.69
C ASN A 591 13.96 10.59 3.17
N GLN A 592 15.14 10.19 3.65
CA GLN A 592 15.36 9.89 5.06
C GLN A 592 15.56 11.15 5.91
N PRO A 593 14.85 11.30 7.04
CA PRO A 593 15.08 12.41 7.97
C PRO A 593 16.37 12.23 8.79
N VAL A 594 16.93 11.03 8.86
CA VAL A 594 18.17 10.75 9.61
C VAL A 594 19.39 10.82 8.71
N GLY A 595 20.30 11.77 9.00
CA GLY A 595 21.62 11.89 8.36
C GLY A 595 21.68 12.72 7.08
N GLY A 596 20.56 13.35 6.68
CA GLY A 596 20.49 14.16 5.45
C GLY A 596 20.44 13.32 4.18
N SER A 597 20.71 13.94 3.03
CA SER A 597 20.75 13.24 1.75
C SER A 597 21.88 12.20 1.75
N ARG A 598 21.53 10.93 1.56
CA ARG A 598 22.47 9.83 1.43
C ARG A 598 22.71 9.55 -0.04
N TYR A 599 23.95 9.24 -0.39
CA TYR A 599 24.36 8.95 -1.76
C TYR A 599 25.04 7.61 -1.81
N TYR A 600 24.74 6.84 -2.84
CA TYR A 600 25.38 5.58 -3.12
C TYR A 600 25.72 5.50 -4.59
N ILE A 601 26.98 5.13 -4.80
CA ILE A 601 27.48 4.81 -6.12
C ILE A 601 27.11 3.35 -6.35
N ASP A 602 26.04 3.13 -7.11
CA ASP A 602 25.60 1.81 -7.52
C ASP A 602 26.45 1.32 -8.68
N GLU A 603 27.55 0.65 -8.33
CA GLU A 603 28.47 0.01 -9.28
C GLU A 603 27.80 -1.09 -10.11
N TYR A 604 26.55 -1.46 -9.83
CA TYR A 604 25.84 -2.56 -10.47
C TYR A 604 24.61 -2.09 -11.24
N LYS A 605 24.58 -0.83 -11.67
CA LYS A 605 23.47 -0.22 -12.42
C LYS A 605 23.97 0.75 -13.48
N PHE A 606 23.66 0.46 -14.75
CA PHE A 606 23.97 1.37 -15.85
C PHE A 606 23.16 2.67 -15.77
N ASN A 607 23.76 3.78 -16.19
CA ASN A 607 23.08 5.07 -16.28
C ASN A 607 23.22 5.69 -17.69
N PRO A 608 22.13 5.84 -18.45
CA PRO A 608 20.78 5.32 -18.18
C PRO A 608 20.74 3.79 -18.36
N VAL A 609 19.81 3.12 -17.67
CA VAL A 609 19.52 1.68 -17.89
C VAL A 609 18.97 1.43 -19.30
N ARG A 610 18.25 2.40 -19.86
CA ARG A 610 17.63 2.33 -21.19
C ARG A 610 18.05 3.52 -22.03
N ALA A 611 18.85 3.25 -23.07
CA ALA A 611 19.29 4.25 -24.03
C ALA A 611 18.63 4.02 -25.39
N ARG A 612 18.39 5.08 -26.16
CA ARG A 612 17.96 5.00 -27.56
C ARG A 612 18.88 5.83 -28.44
N VAL A 613 19.25 5.26 -29.58
CA VAL A 613 20.15 5.86 -30.57
C VAL A 613 19.68 5.61 -32.00
N LYS A 614 20.23 6.38 -32.92
CA LYS A 614 20.00 6.18 -34.35
C LYS A 614 20.87 5.04 -34.89
N THR A 615 20.38 4.37 -35.93
CA THR A 615 21.19 3.45 -36.74
C THR A 615 22.47 4.15 -37.21
N GLY A 616 23.63 3.49 -37.00
CA GLY A 616 24.96 4.02 -37.33
C GLY A 616 25.62 4.84 -36.23
N THR A 617 24.93 5.11 -35.11
CA THR A 617 25.53 5.81 -33.97
C THR A 617 26.53 4.93 -33.23
N ARG A 618 27.69 5.51 -32.90
CA ARG A 618 28.68 4.91 -31.99
C ARG A 618 28.20 5.11 -30.55
N VAL A 619 27.89 4.02 -29.87
CA VAL A 619 27.50 4.02 -28.45
C VAL A 619 28.74 3.80 -27.60
N THR A 620 28.94 4.67 -26.61
CA THR A 620 30.10 4.67 -25.72
C THR A 620 29.66 4.29 -24.31
N TRP A 621 30.32 3.30 -23.73
CA TRP A 621 30.22 2.97 -22.32
C TRP A 621 31.40 3.61 -21.59
N ILE A 622 31.11 4.40 -20.56
CA ILE A 622 32.10 5.13 -19.78
C ILE A 622 32.14 4.49 -18.39
N ASN A 623 33.32 4.00 -18.00
CA ASN A 623 33.49 3.48 -16.66
C ASN A 623 33.84 4.61 -15.69
N ASN A 624 32.80 5.14 -15.05
CA ASN A 624 32.85 6.13 -13.98
C ASN A 624 32.94 5.48 -12.57
N GLY A 625 33.07 4.16 -12.50
CA GLY A 625 33.15 3.38 -11.27
C GLY A 625 34.57 3.01 -10.86
N LYS A 626 34.66 2.11 -9.88
CA LYS A 626 35.92 1.60 -9.30
C LYS A 626 36.27 0.20 -9.77
N MET A 627 35.31 -0.55 -10.32
CA MET A 627 35.54 -1.91 -10.80
C MET A 627 35.75 -1.94 -12.32
N VAL A 628 36.31 -3.04 -12.83
CA VAL A 628 36.34 -3.29 -14.28
C VAL A 628 34.97 -3.76 -14.73
N HIS A 629 34.47 -3.22 -15.85
CA HIS A 629 33.19 -3.63 -16.45
C HIS A 629 33.40 -4.17 -17.86
N SER A 630 32.99 -5.43 -18.10
CA SER A 630 33.07 -6.06 -19.41
C SER A 630 31.72 -6.01 -20.12
N ILE A 631 31.51 -5.04 -21.01
CA ILE A 631 30.20 -4.86 -21.66
C ILE A 631 30.05 -5.83 -22.83
N GLU A 632 29.01 -6.65 -22.80
CA GLU A 632 28.71 -7.59 -23.88
C GLU A 632 27.22 -7.76 -24.13
N ALA A 633 26.86 -8.16 -25.35
CA ALA A 633 25.50 -8.56 -25.68
C ALA A 633 25.05 -9.71 -24.78
N LEU A 634 23.78 -9.70 -24.36
CA LEU A 634 23.17 -10.88 -23.75
C LEU A 634 23.17 -12.02 -24.79
N GLY A 635 24.03 -13.02 -24.60
CA GLY A 635 24.29 -14.11 -25.56
C GLY A 635 25.60 -13.98 -26.35
N GLY A 636 26.42 -12.97 -26.08
CA GLY A 636 27.83 -12.89 -26.54
C GLY A 636 28.05 -12.50 -28.00
N SER A 637 27.05 -11.92 -28.68
CA SER A 637 27.17 -11.56 -30.11
C SER A 637 28.03 -10.33 -30.40
N TRP A 638 28.31 -9.49 -29.41
CA TRP A 638 29.22 -8.34 -29.49
C TRP A 638 29.75 -7.97 -28.11
N THR A 639 30.86 -7.23 -28.06
CA THR A 639 31.44 -6.72 -26.80
C THR A 639 32.13 -5.38 -27.03
N ALA A 640 32.11 -4.51 -26.01
CA ALA A 640 32.95 -3.31 -25.93
C ALA A 640 34.30 -3.58 -25.23
N GLY A 641 34.55 -4.85 -24.85
CA GLY A 641 35.72 -5.27 -24.07
C GLY A 641 35.59 -4.97 -22.57
N PRO A 642 36.59 -5.37 -21.77
CA PRO A 642 36.74 -4.88 -20.40
C PRO A 642 37.09 -3.39 -20.42
N ILE A 643 36.38 -2.60 -19.62
CA ILE A 643 36.58 -1.16 -19.47
C ILE A 643 37.11 -0.94 -18.06
N SER A 644 38.37 -0.51 -17.92
CA SER A 644 38.95 -0.19 -16.61
C SER A 644 38.39 1.13 -16.07
N PRO A 645 38.52 1.41 -14.76
CA PRO A 645 38.12 2.71 -14.19
C PRO A 645 38.68 3.88 -14.99
N ALA A 646 37.84 4.90 -15.21
CA ALA A 646 38.10 6.09 -16.02
C ALA A 646 38.42 5.83 -17.50
N GLN A 647 38.14 4.64 -18.03
CA GLN A 647 38.23 4.33 -19.46
C GLN A 647 36.85 4.24 -20.11
N SER A 648 36.83 4.12 -21.43
CA SER A 648 35.62 3.90 -22.20
C SER A 648 35.81 2.83 -23.28
N GLY A 649 34.73 2.14 -23.59
CA GLY A 649 34.61 1.21 -24.70
C GLY A 649 33.44 1.61 -25.60
N TYR A 650 33.43 1.18 -26.86
CA TYR A 650 32.35 1.56 -27.78
C TYR A 650 31.99 0.45 -28.76
N VAL A 651 30.73 0.49 -29.21
CA VAL A 651 30.20 -0.36 -30.29
C VAL A 651 29.30 0.49 -31.19
N THR A 652 29.35 0.25 -32.50
CA THR A 652 28.48 0.91 -33.47
C THR A 652 27.37 -0.04 -33.91
N PHE A 653 26.12 0.41 -33.84
CA PHE A 653 24.95 -0.41 -34.17
C PHE A 653 24.32 0.03 -35.50
N ASN A 654 24.47 -0.79 -36.53
CA ASN A 654 24.04 -0.47 -37.90
C ASN A 654 22.70 -1.10 -38.29
N LYS A 655 21.98 -1.69 -37.34
CA LYS A 655 20.66 -2.28 -37.58
C LYS A 655 19.67 -1.78 -36.53
N PRO A 656 18.46 -1.38 -36.93
CA PRO A 656 17.38 -1.16 -36.00
C PRO A 656 17.09 -2.42 -35.19
N GLY A 657 16.75 -2.24 -33.93
CA GLY A 657 16.48 -3.36 -33.04
C GLY A 657 16.59 -2.96 -31.58
N ARG A 658 16.30 -3.94 -30.72
CA ARG A 658 16.46 -3.81 -29.28
C ARG A 658 17.56 -4.77 -28.86
N TYR A 659 18.59 -4.22 -28.22
CA TYR A 659 19.78 -4.93 -27.79
C TYR A 659 19.83 -4.92 -26.28
N THR A 660 19.76 -6.11 -25.68
CA THR A 660 20.05 -6.27 -24.26
C THR A 660 21.53 -6.59 -24.09
N TYR A 661 22.17 -5.93 -23.14
CA TYR A 661 23.58 -6.11 -22.83
C TYR A 661 23.79 -6.26 -21.34
N ILE A 662 24.91 -6.88 -20.96
CA ILE A 662 25.30 -7.17 -19.58
C ILE A 662 26.75 -6.77 -19.31
N CYS A 663 27.10 -6.66 -18.04
CA CYS A 663 28.50 -6.78 -17.62
C CYS A 663 28.84 -8.26 -17.45
N LYS A 664 29.77 -8.83 -18.24
CA LYS A 664 30.13 -10.26 -18.16
C LYS A 664 30.62 -10.69 -16.78
N ASP A 665 31.41 -9.85 -16.13
CA ASP A 665 31.97 -10.15 -14.80
C ASP A 665 30.92 -9.99 -13.69
N HIS A 666 29.85 -9.25 -13.99
CA HIS A 666 28.72 -9.00 -13.10
C HIS A 666 27.42 -9.22 -13.90
N PRO A 667 27.08 -10.47 -14.30
CA PRO A 667 26.00 -10.73 -15.27
C PRO A 667 24.61 -10.23 -14.87
N TRP A 668 24.44 -9.86 -13.60
CA TRP A 668 23.26 -9.22 -13.04
C TRP A 668 23.15 -7.71 -13.33
N VAL A 669 24.18 -7.09 -13.89
CA VAL A 669 24.17 -5.69 -14.35
C VAL A 669 23.81 -5.69 -15.82
N TYR A 670 22.65 -5.15 -16.18
CA TYR A 670 22.09 -5.24 -17.53
C TYR A 670 21.46 -3.91 -17.98
N GLY A 671 21.45 -3.68 -19.29
CA GLY A 671 20.85 -2.49 -19.90
C GLY A 671 20.19 -2.80 -21.23
N GLN A 672 19.37 -1.86 -21.71
CA GLN A 672 18.66 -1.95 -22.99
C GLN A 672 19.09 -0.80 -23.89
N LEU A 673 19.61 -1.13 -25.06
CA LEU A 673 19.83 -0.19 -26.15
C LEU A 673 18.73 -0.37 -27.20
N ILE A 674 18.07 0.71 -27.57
CA ILE A 674 17.04 0.75 -28.61
C ILE A 674 17.63 1.48 -29.81
N VAL A 675 17.82 0.79 -30.92
CA VAL A 675 18.34 1.36 -32.16
C VAL A 675 17.17 1.55 -33.12
N VAL A 676 17.00 2.77 -33.59
CA VAL A 676 15.90 3.17 -34.47
C VAL A 676 16.44 3.92 -35.67
N ASP A 677 15.70 3.91 -36.78
CA ASP A 677 16.08 4.72 -37.95
C ASP A 677 15.84 6.23 -37.73
N GLN A 678 14.94 6.57 -36.80
CA GLN A 678 14.63 7.94 -36.38
C GLN A 678 14.37 7.96 -34.86
N THR A 679 15.00 8.92 -34.17
CA THR A 679 14.77 9.18 -32.73
C THR A 679 13.54 10.08 -32.53
N THR A 680 13.02 10.23 -31.30
CA THR A 680 11.89 11.17 -31.08
C THR A 680 12.27 12.62 -31.31
N SER A 681 13.55 12.96 -31.26
CA SER A 681 14.08 14.28 -31.65
C SER A 681 14.16 14.47 -33.17
N ASP A 682 14.11 13.41 -33.98
CA ASP A 682 14.18 13.53 -35.42
C ASP A 682 12.80 13.88 -36.00
N GLY A 683 12.64 15.14 -36.43
CA GLY A 683 11.52 15.54 -37.30
C GLY A 683 10.26 16.10 -36.61
N LEU A 684 10.27 16.33 -35.29
CA LEU A 684 9.19 17.06 -34.60
C LEU A 684 9.26 18.58 -34.81
N TYR A 685 10.47 19.12 -34.98
CA TYR A 685 10.70 20.54 -35.24
C TYR A 685 12.02 20.75 -36.00
N THR A 686 12.12 21.83 -36.77
CA THR A 686 13.36 22.27 -37.44
C THR A 686 14.21 23.15 -36.52
N ALA A 687 15.51 23.29 -36.82
CA ALA A 687 16.38 24.22 -36.10
C ALA A 687 15.84 25.67 -36.15
N ASP A 688 15.20 26.05 -37.27
CA ASP A 688 14.54 27.35 -37.41
C ASP A 688 13.29 27.47 -36.54
N GLN A 689 12.49 26.39 -36.38
CA GLN A 689 11.37 26.36 -35.43
C GLN A 689 11.87 26.56 -34.00
N ALA A 690 12.89 25.81 -33.57
CA ALA A 690 13.47 25.96 -32.23
C ALA A 690 14.03 27.37 -31.97
N LYS A 691 14.69 27.98 -32.97
CA LYS A 691 15.23 29.34 -32.86
C LYS A 691 14.14 30.40 -32.70
N ARG A 692 13.02 30.26 -33.43
CA ARG A 692 11.85 31.14 -33.28
C ARG A 692 11.18 30.92 -31.93
N GLY A 693 10.95 29.67 -31.55
CA GLY A 693 10.42 29.27 -30.24
C GLY A 693 11.15 29.88 -29.07
N ASN A 694 12.48 29.74 -29.04
CA ASN A 694 13.33 30.33 -28.02
C ASN A 694 13.20 31.87 -27.97
N SER A 695 13.05 32.51 -29.13
CA SER A 695 12.87 33.97 -29.20
C SER A 695 11.53 34.39 -28.59
N TYR A 696 10.44 33.68 -28.87
CA TYR A 696 9.12 33.94 -28.26
C TYR A 696 9.09 33.60 -26.76
N TYR A 697 9.71 32.50 -26.36
CA TYR A 697 9.87 32.10 -24.97
C TYR A 697 10.60 33.18 -24.16
N LYS A 698 11.71 33.72 -24.70
CA LYS A 698 12.48 34.80 -24.07
C LYS A 698 11.71 36.10 -23.90
N GLN A 699 10.73 36.36 -24.76
CA GLN A 699 9.90 37.56 -24.68
C GLN A 699 8.75 37.40 -23.69
N SER A 700 8.21 36.18 -23.55
CA SER A 700 6.89 35.98 -22.93
C SER A 700 6.89 35.10 -21.68
N CYS A 701 7.96 34.32 -21.44
CA CYS A 701 7.96 33.24 -20.45
C CYS A 701 9.09 33.34 -19.43
N THR A 702 10.25 33.89 -19.82
CA THR A 702 11.47 33.93 -18.98
C THR A 702 11.32 34.73 -17.69
N VAL A 703 10.41 35.71 -17.67
CA VAL A 703 10.11 36.51 -16.46
C VAL A 703 9.68 35.63 -15.28
N CYS A 704 9.04 34.49 -15.54
CA CYS A 704 8.62 33.53 -14.53
C CYS A 704 9.44 32.23 -14.58
N HIS A 705 9.76 31.75 -15.79
CA HIS A 705 10.34 30.42 -15.99
C HIS A 705 11.86 30.39 -16.18
N THR A 706 12.50 31.56 -16.16
CA THR A 706 13.95 31.77 -16.40
C THR A 706 14.43 31.29 -17.78
N ASP A 707 15.63 31.70 -18.17
CA ASP A 707 16.27 31.25 -19.43
C ASP A 707 16.68 29.76 -19.39
N THR A 708 16.81 29.18 -18.19
CA THR A 708 17.20 27.77 -18.00
C THR A 708 15.99 26.84 -17.95
N LEU A 709 14.77 27.36 -18.12
CA LEU A 709 13.49 26.66 -17.99
C LEU A 709 13.18 26.18 -16.56
N GLN A 710 14.06 26.45 -15.59
CA GLN A 710 13.96 25.86 -14.25
C GLN A 710 12.86 26.48 -13.39
N GLY A 711 12.35 27.67 -13.74
CA GLY A 711 11.47 28.45 -12.88
C GLY A 711 12.23 29.28 -11.84
N ALA A 712 11.62 30.38 -11.40
CA ALA A 712 12.05 31.14 -10.22
C ALA A 712 11.01 30.98 -9.09
N ASP A 713 11.48 30.82 -7.85
CA ASP A 713 10.64 30.72 -6.64
C ASP A 713 9.51 29.66 -6.73
N GLN A 714 8.24 30.05 -6.63
CA GLN A 714 7.05 29.18 -6.65
C GLN A 714 6.57 28.83 -8.09
N VAL A 715 7.32 29.22 -9.12
CA VAL A 715 6.96 28.98 -10.52
C VAL A 715 7.44 27.57 -10.96
N PRO A 716 6.58 26.74 -11.60
CA PRO A 716 6.95 25.40 -12.01
C PRO A 716 8.13 25.36 -12.99
N SER A 717 9.00 24.36 -12.79
CA SER A 717 10.04 24.00 -13.75
C SER A 717 9.44 23.42 -15.02
N LEU A 718 9.93 23.87 -16.18
CA LEU A 718 9.54 23.40 -17.51
C LEU A 718 10.52 22.35 -18.06
N VAL A 719 11.40 21.83 -17.21
CA VAL A 719 12.45 20.85 -17.52
C VAL A 719 12.64 19.89 -16.33
N GLY A 720 13.15 18.68 -16.59
CA GLY A 720 13.51 17.73 -15.55
C GLY A 720 12.35 16.90 -15.00
N GLU A 721 12.63 16.15 -13.93
CA GLU A 721 11.72 15.11 -13.40
C GLU A 721 10.36 15.65 -12.96
N THR A 722 10.32 16.82 -12.31
CA THR A 722 9.07 17.45 -11.86
C THR A 722 8.16 17.75 -13.04
N PHE A 723 8.69 18.35 -14.11
CA PHE A 723 7.94 18.59 -15.34
C PHE A 723 7.42 17.27 -15.92
N MET A 724 8.29 16.26 -16.02
CA MET A 724 7.92 14.96 -16.55
C MET A 724 6.84 14.27 -15.72
N SER A 725 6.87 14.36 -14.39
CA SER A 725 5.85 13.75 -13.51
C SER A 725 4.43 14.28 -13.78
N HIS A 726 4.30 15.52 -14.24
CA HIS A 726 3.01 16.14 -14.57
C HIS A 726 2.53 15.80 -15.98
N TRP A 727 3.46 15.61 -16.91
CA TRP A 727 3.18 15.46 -18.34
C TRP A 727 3.35 14.02 -18.86
N GLN A 728 3.92 13.11 -18.08
CA GLN A 728 4.07 11.71 -18.43
C GLN A 728 2.69 11.08 -18.67
N GLY A 729 2.52 10.46 -19.85
CA GLY A 729 1.24 9.86 -20.27
C GLY A 729 0.24 10.86 -20.88
N ARG A 730 0.56 12.15 -20.96
CA ARG A 730 -0.23 13.16 -21.68
C ARG A 730 0.32 13.40 -23.09
N THR A 731 -0.48 14.02 -23.96
CA THR A 731 -0.08 14.33 -25.33
C THR A 731 0.59 15.71 -25.42
N VAL A 732 1.40 15.94 -26.46
CA VAL A 732 1.97 17.28 -26.77
C VAL A 732 0.85 18.31 -27.00
N LYS A 733 -0.30 17.86 -27.52
CA LYS A 733 -1.49 18.70 -27.66
C LYS A 733 -2.02 19.17 -26.31
N ASP A 734 -2.02 18.33 -25.27
CA ASP A 734 -2.46 18.72 -23.92
C ASP A 734 -1.55 19.82 -23.34
N LEU A 735 -0.24 19.73 -23.61
CA LEU A 735 0.73 20.75 -23.21
C LEU A 735 0.49 22.07 -23.97
N LEU A 736 0.33 22.00 -25.29
CA LEU A 736 0.01 23.15 -26.12
C LEU A 736 -1.29 23.83 -25.67
N ASP A 737 -2.36 23.08 -25.43
CA ASP A 737 -3.64 23.61 -24.98
C ASP A 737 -3.52 24.27 -23.60
N ARG A 738 -2.73 23.68 -22.68
CA ARG A 738 -2.46 24.27 -21.37
C ARG A 738 -1.68 25.58 -21.48
N VAL A 739 -0.61 25.61 -22.28
CA VAL A 739 0.20 26.83 -22.45
C VAL A 739 -0.63 27.92 -23.12
N ARG A 740 -1.43 27.59 -24.15
CA ARG A 740 -2.37 28.53 -24.78
C ARG A 740 -3.37 29.14 -23.79
N THR A 741 -3.94 28.34 -22.90
CA THR A 741 -5.01 28.76 -21.98
C THR A 741 -4.51 29.41 -20.69
N THR A 742 -3.23 29.26 -20.36
CA THR A 742 -2.69 29.77 -19.08
C THR A 742 -1.52 30.71 -19.21
N MET A 743 -0.90 30.81 -20.39
CA MET A 743 0.29 31.62 -20.62
C MET A 743 0.12 32.55 -21.83
N PRO A 744 0.73 33.74 -21.81
CA PRO A 744 1.39 34.36 -20.65
C PRO A 744 0.37 34.68 -19.54
N GLN A 745 0.72 34.52 -18.25
CA GLN A 745 -0.27 34.60 -17.15
C GLN A 745 -1.08 35.91 -17.11
N MET A 746 -0.46 37.02 -17.52
CA MET A 746 -1.13 38.33 -17.55
C MET A 746 -2.09 38.49 -18.74
N LYS A 747 -1.95 37.65 -19.77
CA LYS A 747 -2.78 37.70 -20.98
C LYS A 747 -2.83 36.34 -21.69
N PRO A 748 -3.49 35.31 -21.11
CA PRO A 748 -3.55 33.99 -21.75
C PRO A 748 -4.18 34.05 -23.14
N GLY A 749 -3.65 33.27 -24.07
CA GLY A 749 -4.09 33.26 -25.48
C GLY A 749 -3.63 34.46 -26.31
N SER A 750 -2.70 35.29 -25.82
CA SER A 750 -2.26 36.49 -26.53
C SER A 750 -1.29 36.25 -27.70
N LEU A 751 -0.68 35.07 -27.77
CA LEU A 751 0.22 34.70 -28.87
C LEU A 751 -0.58 34.02 -29.98
N SER A 752 -0.07 34.08 -31.20
CA SER A 752 -0.64 33.33 -32.32
C SER A 752 -0.44 31.82 -32.14
N ASP A 753 -1.28 31.04 -32.81
CA ASP A 753 -1.19 29.58 -32.81
C ASP A 753 0.20 29.08 -33.22
N LYS A 754 0.83 29.77 -34.18
CA LYS A 754 2.18 29.47 -34.67
C LYS A 754 3.25 29.77 -33.61
N GLU A 755 3.11 30.87 -32.87
CA GLU A 755 4.04 31.23 -31.80
C GLU A 755 3.96 30.23 -30.64
N TYR A 756 2.75 29.82 -30.25
CA TYR A 756 2.59 28.76 -29.27
C TYR A 756 3.18 27.44 -29.73
N ILE A 757 2.98 27.06 -31.00
CA ILE A 757 3.56 25.84 -31.57
C ILE A 757 5.09 25.95 -31.67
N ASP A 758 5.64 27.12 -31.98
CA ASP A 758 7.09 27.28 -32.04
C ASP A 758 7.70 27.24 -30.62
N ILE A 759 6.98 27.68 -29.56
CA ILE A 759 7.44 27.61 -28.15
C ILE A 759 7.46 26.18 -27.60
N ILE A 760 6.50 25.33 -27.98
CA ILE A 760 6.37 23.93 -27.56
C ILE A 760 7.25 23.02 -28.40
#